data_AF-A0A7K9FSI4-F1
#
_entry.id   AF-A0A7K9FSI4-F1
#
_cell.length_a   1.000
_cell.length_b   1.000
_cell.length_c   1.000
_cell.angle_alpha   90.00
_cell.angle_beta   90.00
_cell.angle_gamma   90.00
#
_symmetry.space_group_name_H-M   'P 1'
#
loop_
_entity.id
_entity.type
_entity.pdbx_description
1 polymer ?
#
loop_
_entity_poly.entity_id
_entity_poly.type
_entity_poly.pdbx_seq_one_letter_code
_entity_poly.pdbx_strand_id
1 'polypeptide(L)'
;MADSSSDSDNFLRGRIGRRPPLRPSHNRAQNYGAEEVTEKIHTLASTLQDTNRNLRHVDHLLGQYREYNKEQTEAIATLKETLEQSIGQLRSQQLTRNTGMRSASLSSLYPSDLDGEGVSGNRHFLPTSPLRDYGDSQGNKHRRSRSASVRFVNEADNLDQLHSFHQSLRDLSSEQVRLGHDISRELSRRNRTDAELRKTLEELSEKLTESQRQETVSERVERRLQEIEQEMRAERQLVERRQDQLGHMSLQLQEALRKQDAKADETEELMKNKLVKYESEKNQLEQELEQCRKKLNESEGNREALLHQIEELRSQLLRAEDDRVELQHQISHVATHRQSYQDVQDDDRRIGTVERYEREKQELEKHILELKAKLSHNAVMSEVEELKRCIDRKDKEKAQLVMHIQALTSDLENREKQQEKILDQLKEIQSCYKACENGRRQTELQSAELAQQVEESTKEAERYLTEFKHSEALRMETEKKREDLKVRAQETIRQWKLKCKKLDREVEKQNETINQLMDKNNQALKEKDDLRSQLLSAIHQIENLRKELNDVLTKRAQQEELLHCKEVKLSEMKSHQVSLEEEIKEVQGTVKKLENELKKQVFLQNQMQAEKEHLETELATSNLIHKKDQEKLLEMQADVKNLSSVRVELTNRIAEEEKVKKELHKTLSDLQKQQKSKHDEITSANRQLKMEREVHQQELADLRSELQNVKIKHEQNVQELMKLLKQEKDDAEAQLRMIKMELVEEKNTVKAQCRQLEKIKSECDKLTEELTQNEEENIKLRRKCDFVKQELEKK
;
A
#
# COMPACT_ATOMS: atom_id res chain seq x y z
N MET A 1 -57.29 20.70 -8.10
CA MET A 1 -58.71 20.46 -8.45
C MET A 1 -58.80 19.09 -9.11
N ALA A 2 -60.00 18.55 -9.30
CA ALA A 2 -60.23 17.25 -9.95
C ALA A 2 -59.89 17.34 -11.46
N ASP A 3 -59.74 16.25 -12.23
CA ASP A 3 -60.75 15.20 -12.44
C ASP A 3 -60.21 13.76 -12.54
N SER A 4 -61.15 12.82 -12.47
CA SER A 4 -60.96 11.35 -12.54
C SER A 4 -61.40 10.80 -13.93
N SER A 5 -61.56 9.47 -14.04
CA SER A 5 -62.20 8.72 -15.15
C SER A 5 -61.25 8.23 -16.27
N SER A 6 -61.39 7.03 -16.83
CA SER A 6 -61.87 5.73 -16.28
C SER A 6 -61.42 4.59 -17.22
N ASP A 7 -61.73 3.34 -16.85
CA ASP A 7 -61.95 2.14 -17.68
C ASP A 7 -61.28 2.07 -19.09
N SER A 8 -60.52 1.03 -19.43
CA SER A 8 -61.11 -0.30 -19.58
C SER A 8 -60.09 -1.39 -19.99
N ASP A 9 -60.21 -2.59 -19.43
CA ASP A 9 -59.89 -3.82 -20.18
C ASP A 9 -60.86 -3.90 -21.39
N ASN A 10 -60.57 -4.53 -22.53
CA ASN A 10 -60.26 -5.96 -22.63
C ASN A 10 -60.06 -6.38 -24.11
N PHE A 11 -59.76 -7.66 -24.35
CA PHE A 11 -60.12 -8.44 -25.55
C PHE A 11 -59.76 -7.87 -26.96
N LEU A 12 -59.00 -8.56 -27.83
CA LEU A 12 -59.07 -10.00 -28.12
C LEU A 12 -57.89 -10.51 -28.96
N ARG A 13 -57.65 -11.82 -28.91
CA ARG A 13 -56.74 -12.54 -29.83
C ARG A 13 -57.34 -12.58 -31.25
N GLY A 14 -56.83 -11.72 -32.14
CA GLY A 14 -57.16 -11.77 -33.58
C GLY A 14 -56.63 -13.04 -34.26
N ARG A 15 -57.51 -13.77 -34.95
CA ARG A 15 -57.18 -14.87 -35.87
C ARG A 15 -57.51 -14.41 -37.30
N ILE A 16 -56.61 -14.71 -38.25
CA ILE A 16 -56.82 -15.38 -39.56
C ILE A 16 -55.68 -14.95 -40.52
N GLY A 17 -55.20 -15.88 -41.35
CA GLY A 17 -54.09 -15.65 -42.28
C GLY A 17 -54.47 -14.91 -43.57
N ARG A 18 -53.47 -14.37 -44.27
CA ARG A 18 -53.61 -13.80 -45.63
C ARG A 18 -53.67 -14.91 -46.69
N ARG A 19 -54.29 -14.63 -47.85
CA ARG A 19 -54.02 -15.31 -49.14
C ARG A 19 -53.60 -14.26 -50.21
N PRO A 20 -52.99 -14.68 -51.35
CA PRO A 20 -52.07 -13.83 -52.13
C PRO A 20 -52.73 -13.00 -53.27
N PRO A 21 -51.96 -12.18 -54.02
CA PRO A 21 -52.49 -11.24 -55.01
C PRO A 21 -52.59 -11.78 -56.46
N LEU A 22 -53.56 -11.22 -57.20
CA LEU A 22 -53.51 -10.65 -58.57
C LEU A 22 -52.27 -10.96 -59.44
N ARG A 23 -52.32 -11.31 -60.74
CA ARG A 23 -53.07 -10.80 -61.93
C ARG A 23 -52.89 -11.84 -63.10
N PRO A 24 -53.24 -11.64 -64.41
CA PRO A 24 -53.84 -10.50 -65.12
C PRO A 24 -55.16 -10.85 -65.86
N SER A 25 -55.59 -10.02 -66.83
CA SER A 25 -56.86 -10.16 -67.56
C SER A 25 -56.67 -10.44 -69.06
N HIS A 26 -57.47 -11.35 -69.62
CA HIS A 26 -57.73 -11.47 -71.06
C HIS A 26 -59.16 -11.98 -71.33
N ASN A 27 -59.82 -11.40 -72.34
CA ASN A 27 -61.17 -11.80 -72.76
C ASN A 27 -61.13 -12.93 -73.78
N ARG A 28 -61.61 -14.13 -73.42
CA ARG A 28 -62.27 -15.04 -74.37
C ARG A 28 -63.27 -15.94 -73.65
N ALA A 29 -64.37 -16.26 -74.32
CA ALA A 29 -65.46 -17.04 -73.75
C ALA A 29 -65.26 -18.56 -73.92
N GLN A 30 -66.08 -19.32 -73.19
CA GLN A 30 -66.34 -20.76 -73.27
C GLN A 30 -65.33 -21.73 -72.61
N ASN A 31 -65.88 -22.47 -71.63
CA ASN A 31 -65.62 -23.89 -71.34
C ASN A 31 -64.29 -24.32 -70.66
N TYR A 32 -63.85 -23.61 -69.61
CA TYR A 32 -62.72 -24.04 -68.74
C TYR A 32 -63.05 -24.19 -67.24
N GLY A 33 -64.32 -24.07 -66.84
CA GLY A 33 -64.73 -24.02 -65.42
C GLY A 33 -64.49 -25.30 -64.60
N ALA A 34 -64.26 -26.46 -65.24
CA ALA A 34 -63.99 -27.72 -64.53
C ALA A 34 -62.51 -27.83 -64.10
N GLU A 35 -61.58 -27.58 -65.02
CA GLU A 35 -60.14 -27.72 -64.76
C GLU A 35 -59.68 -26.73 -63.70
N GLU A 36 -60.09 -25.45 -63.79
CA GLU A 36 -59.76 -24.42 -62.80
C GLU A 36 -60.28 -24.76 -61.38
N VAL A 37 -61.41 -25.47 -61.28
CA VAL A 37 -61.91 -25.99 -59.99
C VAL A 37 -61.05 -27.16 -59.51
N THR A 38 -60.65 -28.08 -60.38
CA THR A 38 -59.74 -29.18 -59.99
C THR A 38 -58.35 -28.68 -59.58
N GLU A 39 -57.79 -27.65 -60.22
CA GLU A 39 -56.53 -27.02 -59.80
C GLU A 39 -56.66 -26.34 -58.45
N LYS A 40 -57.76 -25.61 -58.21
CA LYS A 40 -58.07 -25.02 -56.89
C LYS A 40 -58.19 -26.10 -55.82
N ILE A 41 -58.79 -27.25 -56.12
CA ILE A 41 -58.89 -28.40 -55.20
C ILE A 41 -57.52 -29.02 -54.94
N HIS A 42 -56.69 -29.29 -55.96
CA HIS A 42 -55.33 -29.83 -55.78
C HIS A 42 -54.43 -28.86 -54.99
N THR A 43 -54.54 -27.55 -55.25
CA THR A 43 -53.83 -26.52 -54.50
C THR A 43 -54.28 -26.48 -53.03
N LEU A 44 -55.59 -26.60 -52.77
CA LEU A 44 -56.12 -26.73 -51.42
C LEU A 44 -55.60 -28.01 -50.74
N ALA A 45 -55.65 -29.16 -51.42
CA ALA A 45 -55.16 -30.44 -50.94
C ALA A 45 -53.67 -30.40 -50.59
N SER A 46 -52.82 -29.79 -51.44
CA SER A 46 -51.39 -29.57 -51.11
C SER A 46 -51.25 -28.70 -49.87
N THR A 47 -51.89 -27.53 -49.80
CA THR A 47 -51.77 -26.65 -48.62
C THR A 47 -52.32 -27.30 -47.34
N LEU A 48 -53.31 -28.17 -47.43
CA LEU A 48 -53.80 -29.00 -46.32
C LEU A 48 -52.81 -30.12 -45.96
N GLN A 49 -52.17 -30.76 -46.93
CA GLN A 49 -51.13 -31.76 -46.70
C GLN A 49 -49.87 -31.14 -46.08
N ASP A 50 -49.48 -29.94 -46.50
CA ASP A 50 -48.33 -29.20 -45.98
C ASP A 50 -48.59 -28.63 -44.58
N THR A 51 -49.81 -28.14 -44.30
CA THR A 51 -50.20 -27.82 -42.92
C THR A 51 -50.27 -29.07 -42.04
N ASN A 52 -50.67 -30.24 -42.56
CA ASN A 52 -50.62 -31.52 -41.83
C ASN A 52 -49.16 -31.96 -41.55
N ARG A 53 -48.24 -31.81 -42.52
CA ARG A 53 -46.79 -32.02 -42.34
C ARG A 53 -46.23 -31.10 -41.25
N ASN A 54 -46.56 -29.81 -41.29
CA ASN A 54 -46.11 -28.83 -40.31
C ASN A 54 -46.66 -29.10 -38.90
N LEU A 55 -47.94 -29.50 -38.78
CA LEU A 55 -48.52 -29.90 -37.50
C LEU A 55 -47.81 -31.15 -36.92
N ARG A 56 -47.56 -32.18 -37.73
CA ARG A 56 -46.78 -33.37 -37.30
C ARG A 56 -45.36 -33.02 -36.89
N HIS A 57 -44.71 -32.07 -37.55
CA HIS A 57 -43.38 -31.60 -37.18
C HIS A 57 -43.40 -30.84 -35.84
N VAL A 58 -44.40 -29.99 -35.62
CA VAL A 58 -44.64 -29.33 -34.31
C VAL A 58 -44.95 -30.35 -33.23
N ASP A 59 -45.77 -31.36 -33.48
CA ASP A 59 -46.05 -32.44 -32.52
C ASP A 59 -44.79 -33.25 -32.20
N HIS A 60 -43.91 -33.50 -33.17
CA HIS A 60 -42.62 -34.16 -32.94
C HIS A 60 -41.67 -33.30 -32.10
N LEU A 61 -41.54 -32.00 -32.37
CA LEU A 61 -40.78 -31.07 -31.53
C LEU A 61 -41.36 -30.97 -30.11
N LEU A 62 -42.68 -30.93 -29.97
CA LEU A 62 -43.37 -31.01 -28.68
C LEU A 62 -43.26 -32.39 -28.00
N GLY A 63 -42.88 -33.43 -28.75
CA GLY A 63 -42.42 -34.72 -28.23
C GLY A 63 -41.03 -34.58 -27.62
N GLN A 64 -40.05 -34.12 -28.41
CA GLN A 64 -38.67 -33.87 -27.96
C GLN A 64 -38.61 -32.95 -26.73
N TYR A 65 -39.39 -31.88 -26.67
CA TYR A 65 -39.47 -31.01 -25.48
C TYR A 65 -40.09 -31.68 -24.26
N ARG A 66 -40.96 -32.69 -24.43
CA ARG A 66 -41.50 -33.50 -23.33
C ARG A 66 -40.50 -34.55 -22.88
N GLU A 67 -39.79 -35.17 -23.80
CA GLU A 67 -38.71 -36.13 -23.54
C GLU A 67 -37.55 -35.45 -22.80
N TYR A 68 -37.05 -34.32 -23.28
CA TYR A 68 -36.01 -33.54 -22.62
C TYR A 68 -36.44 -33.04 -21.22
N ASN A 69 -37.69 -32.62 -21.03
CA ASN A 69 -38.21 -32.21 -19.72
C ASN A 69 -38.36 -33.43 -18.76
N LYS A 70 -38.72 -34.61 -19.30
CA LYS A 70 -38.73 -35.87 -18.55
C LYS A 70 -37.31 -36.29 -18.15
N GLU A 71 -36.34 -36.21 -19.05
CA GLU A 71 -34.91 -36.45 -18.77
C GLU A 71 -34.36 -35.47 -17.73
N GLN A 72 -34.68 -34.18 -17.83
CA GLN A 72 -34.35 -33.19 -16.79
C GLN A 72 -35.01 -33.52 -15.45
N THR A 73 -36.27 -33.98 -15.45
CA THR A 73 -36.98 -34.39 -14.23
C THR A 73 -36.36 -35.63 -13.60
N GLU A 74 -35.93 -36.60 -14.41
CA GLU A 74 -35.24 -37.83 -13.99
C GLU A 74 -33.81 -37.54 -13.49
N ALA A 75 -33.09 -36.62 -14.11
CA ALA A 75 -31.81 -36.10 -13.61
C ALA A 75 -31.97 -35.35 -12.27
N ILE A 76 -33.02 -34.53 -12.12
CA ILE A 76 -33.33 -33.85 -10.85
C ILE A 76 -33.75 -34.87 -9.78
N ALA A 77 -34.41 -35.97 -10.16
CA ALA A 77 -34.76 -37.04 -9.23
C ALA A 77 -33.52 -37.81 -8.74
N THR A 78 -32.60 -38.21 -9.64
CA THR A 78 -31.36 -38.89 -9.25
C THR A 78 -30.40 -37.97 -8.47
N LEU A 79 -30.37 -36.67 -8.76
CA LEU A 79 -29.64 -35.69 -7.94
C LEU A 79 -30.24 -35.53 -6.54
N LYS A 80 -31.57 -35.57 -6.40
CA LYS A 80 -32.23 -35.58 -5.08
C LYS A 80 -31.95 -36.88 -4.32
N GLU A 81 -32.01 -38.02 -5.00
CA GLU A 81 -31.75 -39.33 -4.39
C GLU A 81 -30.29 -39.43 -3.91
N THR A 82 -29.31 -39.06 -4.74
CA THR A 82 -27.88 -39.06 -4.35
C THR A 82 -27.59 -38.07 -3.23
N LEU A 83 -28.28 -36.93 -3.17
CA LEU A 83 -28.17 -35.97 -2.07
C LEU A 83 -28.84 -36.50 -0.78
N GLU A 84 -29.97 -37.20 -0.88
CA GLU A 84 -30.62 -37.86 0.26
C GLU A 84 -29.80 -39.06 0.77
N GLN A 85 -29.20 -39.85 -0.12
CA GLN A 85 -28.22 -40.89 0.22
C GLN A 85 -26.99 -40.28 0.90
N SER A 86 -26.49 -39.14 0.44
CA SER A 86 -25.38 -38.41 1.07
C SER A 86 -25.74 -37.89 2.47
N ILE A 87 -26.94 -37.32 2.65
CA ILE A 87 -27.48 -36.94 3.97
C ILE A 87 -27.66 -38.18 4.87
N GLY A 88 -28.09 -39.32 4.32
CA GLY A 88 -28.17 -40.60 5.01
C GLY A 88 -26.80 -41.10 5.48
N GLN A 89 -25.77 -41.00 4.64
CA GLN A 89 -24.38 -41.32 4.97
C GLN A 89 -23.82 -40.36 6.03
N LEU A 90 -24.08 -39.05 5.94
CA LEU A 90 -23.66 -38.09 6.96
C LEU A 90 -24.34 -38.35 8.31
N ARG A 91 -25.64 -38.66 8.32
CA ARG A 91 -26.39 -39.06 9.53
C ARG A 91 -25.86 -40.38 10.10
N SER A 92 -25.53 -41.37 9.27
CA SER A 92 -24.95 -42.63 9.75
C SER A 92 -23.54 -42.45 10.30
N GLN A 93 -22.70 -41.61 9.67
CA GLN A 93 -21.39 -41.23 10.20
C GLN A 93 -21.49 -40.50 11.55
N GLN A 94 -22.46 -39.58 11.71
CA GLN A 94 -22.76 -38.93 12.99
C GLN A 94 -23.22 -39.94 14.05
N LEU A 95 -24.11 -40.87 13.70
CA LEU A 95 -24.54 -41.95 14.60
C LEU A 95 -23.39 -42.87 15.03
N THR A 96 -22.50 -43.26 14.10
CA THR A 96 -21.30 -44.07 14.43
C THR A 96 -20.25 -43.30 15.22
N ARG A 97 -20.17 -41.96 15.09
CA ARG A 97 -19.35 -41.11 15.96
C ARG A 97 -19.92 -41.00 17.37
N ASN A 98 -21.24 -41.12 17.55
CA ASN A 98 -21.89 -40.93 18.84
C ASN A 98 -21.89 -42.17 19.76
N THR A 99 -21.54 -43.35 19.25
CA THR A 99 -21.47 -44.58 20.07
C THR A 99 -20.08 -44.85 20.68
N GLY A 100 -19.04 -44.13 20.27
CA GLY A 100 -17.68 -44.26 20.78
C GLY A 100 -17.12 -42.96 21.35
N MET A 101 -16.53 -43.02 22.55
CA MET A 101 -15.77 -41.94 23.20
C MET A 101 -16.56 -40.69 23.63
N ARG A 102 -17.09 -40.70 24.86
CA ARG A 102 -17.42 -39.46 25.59
C ARG A 102 -16.12 -38.72 25.95
N SER A 103 -15.85 -37.54 25.37
CA SER A 103 -15.01 -36.49 26.00
C SER A 103 -15.06 -35.13 25.27
N ALA A 104 -15.20 -34.07 26.06
CA ALA A 104 -14.74 -32.69 25.84
C ALA A 104 -14.89 -32.01 24.45
N SER A 105 -15.96 -31.22 24.33
CA SER A 105 -15.91 -29.80 23.95
C SER A 105 -15.24 -29.37 22.63
N LEU A 106 -16.03 -29.30 21.54
CA LEU A 106 -15.96 -28.23 20.54
C LEU A 106 -17.38 -27.84 20.09
N SER A 107 -18.09 -27.09 20.92
CA SER A 107 -19.37 -26.47 20.51
C SER A 107 -19.09 -25.26 19.63
N SER A 108 -19.23 -25.42 18.31
CA SER A 108 -19.39 -24.28 17.42
C SER A 108 -20.67 -23.52 17.80
N LEU A 109 -20.58 -22.20 17.88
CA LEU A 109 -21.70 -21.34 18.26
C LEU A 109 -22.85 -21.46 17.26
N TYR A 110 -24.08 -21.51 17.76
CA TYR A 110 -25.31 -21.32 16.97
C TYR A 110 -25.90 -19.95 17.32
N PRO A 111 -26.31 -19.12 16.36
CA PRO A 111 -26.62 -17.70 16.62
C PRO A 111 -28.07 -17.48 17.06
N SER A 112 -28.32 -17.59 18.37
CA SER A 112 -29.47 -17.03 19.08
C SER A 112 -29.08 -16.71 20.54
N ASP A 113 -29.91 -15.94 21.23
CA ASP A 113 -29.87 -15.67 22.67
C ASP A 113 -28.64 -14.89 23.18
N LEU A 114 -28.66 -13.57 22.97
CA LEU A 114 -27.85 -12.59 23.71
C LEU A 114 -28.75 -11.54 24.39
N ASP A 115 -29.37 -11.96 25.48
CA ASP A 115 -29.91 -11.11 26.55
C ASP A 115 -29.60 -11.80 27.89
N GLY A 116 -29.26 -11.05 28.95
CA GLY A 116 -29.04 -11.63 30.29
C GLY A 116 -27.58 -11.69 30.78
N GLU A 117 -26.97 -10.53 30.98
CA GLU A 117 -26.21 -10.14 32.18
C GLU A 117 -25.90 -11.22 33.27
N GLY A 118 -24.62 -11.38 33.65
CA GLY A 118 -24.29 -11.72 35.05
C GLY A 118 -23.10 -12.65 35.39
N VAL A 119 -22.12 -12.09 36.12
CA VAL A 119 -21.29 -12.73 37.18
C VAL A 119 -20.16 -13.72 36.79
N SER A 120 -19.01 -13.54 37.45
CA SER A 120 -17.78 -14.34 37.31
C SER A 120 -17.83 -15.68 38.08
N GLY A 121 -17.27 -16.74 37.51
CA GLY A 121 -17.27 -18.09 38.08
C GLY A 121 -15.96 -18.87 37.83
N ASN A 122 -14.89 -18.50 38.53
CA ASN A 122 -13.59 -19.18 38.45
C ASN A 122 -13.69 -20.65 38.92
N ARG A 123 -13.25 -21.61 38.11
CA ARG A 123 -13.25 -23.05 38.44
C ARG A 123 -11.87 -23.68 38.18
N HIS A 124 -11.26 -24.21 39.23
CA HIS A 124 -10.07 -25.08 39.14
C HIS A 124 -10.49 -26.56 39.11
N PHE A 125 -9.64 -27.41 38.52
CA PHE A 125 -9.81 -28.86 38.51
C PHE A 125 -9.16 -29.50 39.75
N LEU A 126 -9.71 -30.63 40.23
CA LEU A 126 -9.06 -31.48 41.22
C LEU A 126 -8.36 -32.68 40.55
N PRO A 127 -7.16 -33.08 41.01
CA PRO A 127 -6.54 -34.37 40.68
C PRO A 127 -7.08 -35.51 41.55
N THR A 128 -6.74 -36.75 41.22
CA THR A 128 -7.39 -37.96 41.78
C THR A 128 -6.47 -38.88 42.60
N SER A 129 -6.93 -39.26 43.79
CA SER A 129 -6.57 -40.49 44.54
C SER A 129 -5.22 -40.49 45.32
N PRO A 130 -4.98 -41.43 46.27
CA PRO A 130 -5.70 -41.52 47.56
C PRO A 130 -4.82 -41.88 48.81
N LEU A 131 -5.34 -41.63 50.04
CA LEU A 131 -4.81 -42.06 51.37
C LEU A 131 -3.45 -41.42 51.79
N ARG A 132 -3.18 -41.10 53.08
CA ARG A 132 -3.99 -41.11 54.32
C ARG A 132 -3.53 -40.00 55.29
N ASP A 133 -4.31 -39.76 56.34
CA ASP A 133 -4.24 -38.64 57.29
C ASP A 133 -2.95 -38.53 58.14
N TYR A 134 -2.60 -37.28 58.52
CA TYR A 134 -2.27 -36.93 59.92
C TYR A 134 -2.46 -35.42 60.20
N GLY A 135 -3.32 -35.09 61.16
CA GLY A 135 -3.20 -33.92 62.06
C GLY A 135 -3.52 -32.52 61.53
N ASP A 136 -4.65 -31.96 61.97
CA ASP A 136 -4.86 -30.51 61.99
C ASP A 136 -3.79 -29.78 62.83
N SER A 137 -3.30 -28.63 62.35
CA SER A 137 -2.75 -27.58 63.21
C SER A 137 -2.79 -26.19 62.56
N GLN A 138 -3.50 -25.31 63.26
CA GLN A 138 -3.64 -23.85 63.11
C GLN A 138 -2.49 -23.10 62.41
N GLY A 139 -2.81 -22.05 61.62
CA GLY A 139 -1.87 -20.91 61.51
C GLY A 139 -1.96 -19.96 60.31
N ASN A 140 -2.68 -18.86 60.49
CA ASN A 140 -2.33 -17.49 60.05
C ASN A 140 -1.19 -17.23 59.00
N LYS A 141 -1.58 -16.52 57.92
CA LYS A 141 -0.90 -15.32 57.35
C LYS A 141 0.42 -15.44 56.55
N HIS A 142 0.33 -14.95 55.30
CA HIS A 142 1.33 -14.18 54.53
C HIS A 142 2.81 -14.64 54.42
N ARG A 143 3.20 -15.05 53.19
CA ARG A 143 4.28 -14.50 52.32
C ARG A 143 4.31 -15.33 51.02
N ARG A 144 4.64 -14.84 49.81
CA ARG A 144 5.66 -13.91 49.29
C ARG A 144 7.07 -14.52 49.30
N SER A 145 7.34 -15.38 48.33
CA SER A 145 8.50 -16.29 48.30
C SER A 145 9.71 -15.77 47.50
N ARG A 146 10.83 -15.52 48.20
CA ARG A 146 12.25 -15.48 47.78
C ARG A 146 13.08 -15.60 49.09
N SER A 147 14.24 -16.24 49.23
CA SER A 147 15.19 -16.89 48.31
C SER A 147 15.79 -18.16 48.95
N ALA A 148 16.65 -18.89 48.23
CA ALA A 148 17.37 -20.08 48.75
C ALA A 148 18.53 -19.74 49.72
N SER A 149 18.90 -20.70 50.57
CA SER A 149 20.14 -20.74 51.35
C SER A 149 20.47 -22.21 51.67
N VAL A 150 21.76 -22.59 51.61
CA VAL A 150 22.23 -23.97 51.80
C VAL A 150 22.99 -24.09 53.12
N ARG A 151 22.78 -25.18 53.86
CA ARG A 151 23.60 -25.59 55.01
C ARG A 151 23.92 -27.08 54.89
N PHE A 152 25.13 -27.47 55.29
CA PHE A 152 25.53 -28.87 55.47
C PHE A 152 25.45 -29.22 56.95
N VAL A 153 24.91 -30.40 57.30
CA VAL A 153 24.73 -30.84 58.69
C VAL A 153 24.95 -32.36 58.81
N ASN A 154 25.81 -32.72 59.77
CA ASN A 154 26.00 -33.96 60.54
C ASN A 154 25.59 -35.36 60.00
N GLU A 155 26.43 -36.32 60.39
CA GLU A 155 26.64 -37.58 59.65
C GLU A 155 25.67 -38.74 60.00
N ALA A 156 24.75 -38.53 60.95
CA ALA A 156 23.87 -39.58 61.51
C ALA A 156 22.46 -39.61 60.90
N ASP A 157 21.86 -38.45 60.61
CA ASP A 157 20.58 -38.35 59.87
C ASP A 157 20.72 -38.74 58.38
N ASN A 158 21.96 -39.00 57.96
CA ASN A 158 22.36 -39.28 56.58
C ASN A 158 21.59 -40.43 55.94
N LEU A 159 21.27 -41.53 56.63
CA LEU A 159 20.81 -42.74 55.93
C LEU A 159 19.41 -42.57 55.31
N ASP A 160 18.45 -42.04 56.07
CA ASP A 160 17.10 -41.79 55.56
C ASP A 160 17.06 -40.58 54.61
N GLN A 161 17.89 -39.55 54.85
CA GLN A 161 18.06 -38.45 53.89
C GLN A 161 18.70 -38.92 52.58
N LEU A 162 19.67 -39.85 52.63
CA LEU A 162 20.30 -40.46 51.46
C LEU A 162 19.36 -41.42 50.74
N HIS A 163 18.50 -42.16 51.45
CA HIS A 163 17.44 -42.94 50.83
C HIS A 163 16.40 -42.04 50.15
N SER A 164 15.98 -40.94 50.78
CA SER A 164 15.12 -39.92 50.17
C SER A 164 15.78 -39.23 48.96
N PHE A 165 17.08 -38.94 49.03
CA PHE A 165 17.86 -38.39 47.93
C PHE A 165 18.06 -39.38 46.78
N HIS A 166 18.33 -40.65 47.06
CA HIS A 166 18.37 -41.71 46.06
C HIS A 166 17.01 -42.00 45.44
N GLN A 167 15.92 -41.90 46.22
CA GLN A 167 14.57 -42.04 45.71
C GLN A 167 14.22 -40.87 44.79
N SER A 168 14.40 -39.62 45.24
CA SER A 168 14.17 -38.44 44.39
C SER A 168 15.10 -38.35 43.17
N LEU A 169 16.33 -38.89 43.23
CA LEU A 169 17.19 -39.07 42.05
C LEU A 169 16.68 -40.15 41.09
N ARG A 170 16.11 -41.26 41.60
CA ARG A 170 15.43 -42.28 40.77
C ARG A 170 14.17 -41.73 40.14
N ASP A 171 13.37 -40.98 40.91
CA ASP A 171 12.13 -40.36 40.45
C ASP A 171 12.45 -39.30 39.39
N LEU A 172 13.42 -38.41 39.63
CA LEU A 172 13.91 -37.43 38.65
C LEU A 172 14.49 -38.10 37.39
N SER A 173 15.22 -39.21 37.54
CA SER A 173 15.69 -40.01 36.40
C SER A 173 14.52 -40.62 35.62
N SER A 174 13.49 -41.11 36.31
CA SER A 174 12.27 -41.62 35.68
C SER A 174 11.45 -40.52 35.00
N GLU A 175 11.41 -39.31 35.56
CA GLU A 175 10.79 -38.13 34.96
C GLU A 175 11.59 -37.66 33.74
N GLN A 176 12.92 -37.65 33.80
CA GLN A 176 13.79 -37.33 32.67
C GLN A 176 13.62 -38.34 31.53
N VAL A 177 13.48 -39.65 31.85
CA VAL A 177 13.16 -40.69 30.88
C VAL A 177 11.74 -40.51 30.31
N ARG A 178 10.73 -40.18 31.14
CA ARG A 178 9.35 -39.91 30.70
C ARG A 178 9.30 -38.70 29.76
N LEU A 179 9.91 -37.58 30.16
CA LEU A 179 10.05 -36.37 29.34
C LEU A 179 10.81 -36.66 28.04
N GLY A 180 11.85 -37.51 28.05
CA GLY A 180 12.54 -37.96 26.85
C GLY A 180 11.63 -38.72 25.88
N HIS A 181 10.77 -39.60 26.39
CA HIS A 181 9.74 -40.30 25.60
C HIS A 181 8.67 -39.34 25.07
N ASP A 182 8.20 -38.40 25.87
CA ASP A 182 7.15 -37.46 25.46
C ASP A 182 7.68 -36.41 24.48
N ILE A 183 8.92 -35.93 24.62
CA ILE A 183 9.62 -35.13 23.61
C ILE A 183 9.79 -35.92 22.32
N SER A 184 10.16 -37.20 22.40
CA SER A 184 10.31 -38.07 21.22
C SER A 184 8.96 -38.34 20.53
N ARG A 185 7.89 -38.48 21.32
CA ARG A 185 6.50 -38.60 20.83
C ARG A 185 6.03 -37.31 20.15
N GLU A 186 6.36 -36.15 20.72
CA GLU A 186 5.96 -34.85 20.18
C GLU A 186 6.79 -34.43 18.96
N LEU A 187 8.10 -34.74 18.93
CA LEU A 187 8.90 -34.68 17.69
C LEU A 187 8.33 -35.62 16.62
N SER A 188 7.87 -36.82 17.00
CA SER A 188 7.22 -37.74 16.07
C SER A 188 5.83 -37.27 15.60
N ARG A 189 5.13 -36.44 16.38
CA ARG A 189 3.91 -35.74 15.93
C ARG A 189 4.25 -34.61 14.99
N ARG A 190 5.16 -33.73 15.40
CA ARG A 190 5.61 -32.59 14.61
C ARG A 190 6.18 -33.01 13.26
N ASN A 191 6.97 -34.07 13.20
CA ASN A 191 7.47 -34.61 11.92
C ASN A 191 6.35 -35.13 11.00
N ARG A 192 5.20 -35.57 11.54
CA ARG A 192 4.01 -35.90 10.73
C ARG A 192 3.29 -34.64 10.27
N THR A 193 3.01 -33.69 11.16
CA THR A 193 2.35 -32.43 10.79
C THR A 193 3.19 -31.60 9.82
N ASP A 194 4.52 -31.61 9.96
CA ASP A 194 5.44 -30.92 9.06
C ASP A 194 5.56 -31.65 7.70
N ALA A 195 5.39 -32.98 7.66
CA ALA A 195 5.29 -33.75 6.41
C ALA A 195 3.93 -33.55 5.71
N GLU A 196 2.84 -33.50 6.47
CA GLU A 196 1.49 -33.16 5.99
C GLU A 196 1.43 -31.70 5.50
N LEU A 197 2.09 -30.77 6.19
CA LEU A 197 2.24 -29.38 5.76
C LEU A 197 3.10 -29.26 4.49
N ARG A 198 4.21 -30.00 4.39
CA ARG A 198 5.01 -30.08 3.15
C ARG A 198 4.18 -30.64 2.00
N LYS A 199 3.47 -31.75 2.21
CA LYS A 199 2.62 -32.37 1.19
C LYS A 199 1.47 -31.45 0.74
N THR A 200 0.84 -30.73 1.66
CA THR A 200 -0.21 -29.75 1.29
C THR A 200 0.37 -28.51 0.59
N LEU A 201 1.56 -28.04 0.97
CA LEU A 201 2.29 -26.99 0.22
C LEU A 201 2.73 -27.47 -1.17
N GLU A 202 3.14 -28.73 -1.30
CA GLU A 202 3.53 -29.37 -2.56
C GLU A 202 2.32 -29.56 -3.47
N GLU A 203 1.19 -30.06 -2.96
CA GLU A 203 -0.09 -30.11 -3.67
C GLU A 203 -0.61 -28.72 -4.08
N LEU A 204 -0.39 -27.68 -3.25
CA LEU A 204 -0.75 -26.30 -3.58
C LEU A 204 0.18 -25.70 -4.63
N SER A 205 1.48 -26.03 -4.58
CA SER A 205 2.47 -25.66 -5.59
C SER A 205 2.18 -26.36 -6.92
N GLU A 206 1.83 -27.64 -6.90
CA GLU A 206 1.43 -28.42 -8.07
C GLU A 206 0.17 -27.80 -8.70
N LYS A 207 -0.88 -27.54 -7.90
CA LYS A 207 -2.10 -26.83 -8.35
C LYS A 207 -1.80 -25.42 -8.88
N LEU A 208 -0.82 -24.70 -8.33
CA LEU A 208 -0.39 -23.40 -8.85
C LEU A 208 0.31 -23.55 -10.20
N THR A 209 1.20 -24.52 -10.37
CA THR A 209 1.86 -24.79 -11.67
C THR A 209 0.89 -25.34 -12.71
N GLU A 210 -0.12 -26.11 -12.31
CA GLU A 210 -1.17 -26.61 -13.20
C GLU A 210 -2.09 -25.47 -13.64
N SER A 211 -2.49 -24.59 -12.72
CA SER A 211 -3.19 -23.34 -13.02
C SER A 211 -2.38 -22.41 -13.94
N GLN A 212 -1.05 -22.38 -13.80
CA GLN A 212 -0.15 -21.60 -14.65
C GLN A 212 0.10 -22.24 -16.03
N ARG A 213 -0.11 -23.56 -16.17
CA ARG A 213 -0.15 -24.27 -17.47
C ARG A 213 -1.49 -24.13 -18.18
N GLN A 214 -2.58 -23.93 -17.44
CA GLN A 214 -3.95 -23.92 -17.98
C GLN A 214 -4.35 -22.55 -18.54
N GLU A 215 -3.61 -22.09 -19.55
CA GLU A 215 -3.73 -20.78 -20.21
C GLU A 215 -3.47 -19.59 -19.27
N THR A 216 -2.52 -18.73 -19.63
CA THR A 216 -2.24 -17.54 -18.82
C THR A 216 -3.49 -16.65 -18.74
N VAL A 217 -3.66 -15.95 -17.61
CA VAL A 217 -4.83 -15.08 -17.39
C VAL A 217 -4.95 -14.04 -18.51
N SER A 218 -3.82 -13.58 -19.07
CA SER A 218 -3.77 -12.72 -20.26
C SER A 218 -4.41 -13.37 -21.48
N GLU A 219 -4.01 -14.58 -21.88
CA GLU A 219 -4.57 -15.30 -23.03
C GLU A 219 -6.07 -15.60 -22.84
N ARG A 220 -6.49 -15.88 -21.60
CA ARG A 220 -7.90 -16.14 -21.26
C ARG A 220 -8.76 -14.88 -21.32
N VAL A 221 -8.24 -13.75 -20.86
CA VAL A 221 -8.88 -12.43 -21.02
C VAL A 221 -8.90 -12.02 -22.49
N GLU A 222 -7.81 -12.27 -23.24
CA GLU A 222 -7.74 -11.94 -24.66
C GLU A 222 -8.76 -12.74 -25.48
N ARG A 223 -8.86 -14.07 -25.30
CA ARG A 223 -9.92 -14.86 -25.93
C ARG A 223 -11.31 -14.43 -25.49
N ARG A 224 -11.54 -14.15 -24.19
CA ARG A 224 -12.88 -13.69 -23.77
C ARG A 224 -13.22 -12.31 -24.34
N LEU A 225 -12.24 -11.43 -24.57
CA LEU A 225 -12.43 -10.18 -25.30
C LEU A 225 -12.73 -10.42 -26.78
N GLN A 226 -12.02 -11.34 -27.46
CA GLN A 226 -12.29 -11.73 -28.84
C GLN A 226 -13.68 -12.39 -28.99
N GLU A 227 -14.08 -13.24 -28.04
CA GLU A 227 -15.44 -13.81 -27.95
C GLU A 227 -16.49 -12.72 -27.78
N ILE A 228 -16.33 -11.80 -26.82
CA ILE A 228 -17.25 -10.67 -26.63
C ILE A 228 -17.31 -9.77 -27.88
N GLU A 229 -16.20 -9.58 -28.58
CA GLU A 229 -16.18 -8.81 -29.84
C GLU A 229 -16.83 -9.57 -31.02
N GLN A 230 -16.87 -10.91 -30.98
CA GLN A 230 -17.62 -11.73 -31.95
C GLN A 230 -19.12 -11.80 -31.59
N GLU A 231 -19.45 -11.97 -30.30
CA GLU A 231 -20.80 -11.89 -29.73
C GLU A 231 -21.44 -10.54 -30.10
N MET A 232 -20.77 -9.41 -29.83
CA MET A 232 -21.26 -8.08 -30.21
C MET A 232 -21.46 -7.92 -31.73
N ARG A 233 -20.63 -8.52 -32.58
CA ARG A 233 -20.82 -8.48 -34.04
C ARG A 233 -22.03 -9.32 -34.47
N ALA A 234 -22.20 -10.50 -33.90
CA ALA A 234 -23.34 -11.38 -34.15
C ALA A 234 -24.65 -10.74 -33.65
N GLU A 235 -24.66 -10.16 -32.45
CA GLU A 235 -25.81 -9.43 -31.91
C GLU A 235 -26.16 -8.22 -32.77
N ARG A 236 -25.19 -7.42 -33.22
CA ARG A 236 -25.45 -6.30 -34.14
C ARG A 236 -26.12 -6.77 -35.43
N GLN A 237 -25.61 -7.82 -36.07
CA GLN A 237 -26.25 -8.41 -37.27
C GLN A 237 -27.65 -8.98 -36.98
N LEU A 238 -27.90 -9.49 -35.77
CA LEU A 238 -29.19 -10.05 -35.38
C LEU A 238 -30.21 -8.93 -35.06
N VAL A 239 -29.76 -7.83 -34.44
CA VAL A 239 -30.54 -6.60 -34.23
C VAL A 239 -30.84 -5.91 -35.56
N GLU A 240 -29.87 -5.80 -36.47
CA GLU A 240 -30.03 -5.27 -37.83
C GLU A 240 -31.08 -6.08 -38.59
N ARG A 241 -30.95 -7.41 -38.66
CA ARG A 241 -31.97 -8.30 -39.26
C ARG A 241 -33.35 -8.18 -38.59
N ARG A 242 -33.43 -7.97 -37.28
CA ARG A 242 -34.71 -7.70 -36.58
C ARG A 242 -35.28 -6.34 -36.96
N GLN A 243 -34.44 -5.31 -37.14
CA GLN A 243 -34.84 -3.98 -37.55
C GLN A 243 -35.31 -3.96 -39.01
N ASP A 244 -34.65 -4.70 -39.90
CA ASP A 244 -35.11 -4.94 -41.28
C ASP A 244 -36.43 -5.69 -41.31
N GLN A 245 -36.58 -6.75 -40.50
CA GLN A 245 -37.85 -7.49 -40.38
C GLN A 245 -38.97 -6.60 -39.84
N LEU A 246 -38.69 -5.74 -38.84
CA LEU A 246 -39.65 -4.74 -38.34
C LEU A 246 -39.97 -3.68 -39.40
N GLY A 247 -39.00 -3.24 -40.21
CA GLY A 247 -39.19 -2.34 -41.34
C GLY A 247 -40.09 -2.96 -42.42
N HIS A 248 -39.82 -4.21 -42.82
CA HIS A 248 -40.66 -4.96 -43.75
C HIS A 248 -42.07 -5.21 -43.20
N MET A 249 -42.23 -5.55 -41.91
CA MET A 249 -43.55 -5.67 -41.29
C MET A 249 -44.28 -4.32 -41.21
N SER A 250 -43.57 -3.24 -40.91
CA SER A 250 -44.11 -1.88 -40.89
C SER A 250 -44.64 -1.47 -42.27
N LEU A 251 -43.86 -1.69 -43.34
CA LEU A 251 -44.29 -1.49 -44.72
C LEU A 251 -45.50 -2.39 -45.09
N GLN A 252 -45.47 -3.67 -44.72
CA GLN A 252 -46.59 -4.59 -44.96
C GLN A 252 -47.86 -4.29 -44.13
N LEU A 253 -47.74 -3.55 -43.04
CA LEU A 253 -48.85 -3.00 -42.26
C LEU A 253 -49.36 -1.69 -42.86
N GLN A 254 -48.46 -0.76 -43.22
CA GLN A 254 -48.82 0.50 -43.89
C GLN A 254 -49.52 0.26 -45.24
N GLU A 255 -49.05 -0.73 -46.02
CA GLU A 255 -49.74 -1.19 -47.22
C GLU A 255 -51.09 -1.86 -46.90
N ALA A 256 -51.19 -2.64 -45.81
CA ALA A 256 -52.43 -3.31 -45.46
C ALA A 256 -53.49 -2.32 -44.99
N LEU A 257 -53.10 -1.29 -44.22
CA LEU A 257 -53.94 -0.15 -43.84
C LEU A 257 -54.41 0.58 -45.09
N ARG A 258 -53.52 1.04 -45.98
CA ARG A 258 -53.94 1.67 -47.25
C ARG A 258 -54.85 0.80 -48.13
N LYS A 259 -54.71 -0.54 -48.07
CA LYS A 259 -55.56 -1.53 -48.77
C LYS A 259 -56.85 -1.89 -48.00
N GLN A 260 -57.01 -1.40 -46.77
CA GLN A 260 -58.22 -1.44 -45.97
C GLN A 260 -58.96 -0.11 -46.03
N ASP A 261 -58.25 1.02 -45.96
CA ASP A 261 -58.76 2.38 -46.13
C ASP A 261 -59.45 2.52 -47.50
N ALA A 262 -58.75 2.20 -48.60
CA ALA A 262 -59.34 2.23 -49.94
C ALA A 262 -60.55 1.29 -50.12
N LYS A 263 -60.65 0.23 -49.31
CA LYS A 263 -61.85 -0.64 -49.30
C LYS A 263 -62.97 -0.08 -48.44
N ALA A 264 -62.64 0.62 -47.35
CA ALA A 264 -63.61 1.37 -46.58
C ALA A 264 -64.24 2.43 -47.49
N ASP A 265 -63.42 3.21 -48.20
CA ASP A 265 -63.85 4.20 -49.21
C ASP A 265 -64.76 3.57 -50.28
N GLU A 266 -64.32 2.47 -50.94
CA GLU A 266 -65.15 1.72 -51.90
C GLU A 266 -66.49 1.26 -51.29
N THR A 267 -66.50 0.77 -50.05
CA THR A 267 -67.76 0.35 -49.40
C THR A 267 -68.63 1.52 -48.94
N GLU A 268 -68.04 2.64 -48.54
CA GLU A 268 -68.77 3.85 -48.15
C GLU A 268 -69.41 4.51 -49.38
N GLU A 269 -68.69 4.56 -50.50
CA GLU A 269 -69.24 5.01 -51.78
C GLU A 269 -70.36 4.08 -52.29
N LEU A 270 -70.20 2.75 -52.14
CA LEU A 270 -71.27 1.80 -52.42
C LEU A 270 -72.48 1.94 -51.47
N MET A 271 -72.27 2.33 -50.21
CA MET A 271 -73.36 2.61 -49.25
C MET A 271 -74.06 3.93 -49.56
N LYS A 272 -73.33 5.00 -49.88
CA LYS A 272 -73.89 6.28 -50.36
C LYS A 272 -74.74 6.07 -51.63
N ASN A 273 -74.23 5.32 -52.61
CA ASN A 273 -74.97 4.98 -53.82
C ASN A 273 -76.22 4.11 -53.57
N LYS A 274 -76.26 3.31 -52.49
CA LYS A 274 -77.47 2.60 -52.05
C LYS A 274 -78.45 3.52 -51.33
N LEU A 275 -77.97 4.41 -50.46
CA LEU A 275 -78.80 5.39 -49.75
C LEU A 275 -79.51 6.33 -50.72
N VAL A 276 -78.81 6.88 -51.72
CA VAL A 276 -79.41 7.71 -52.77
C VAL A 276 -80.48 6.96 -53.56
N LYS A 277 -80.30 5.65 -53.81
CA LYS A 277 -81.33 4.81 -54.45
C LYS A 277 -82.55 4.64 -53.55
N TYR A 278 -82.38 4.22 -52.29
CA TYR A 278 -83.48 4.09 -51.34
C TYR A 278 -84.20 5.42 -51.07
N GLU A 279 -83.50 6.55 -51.11
CA GLU A 279 -84.09 7.88 -51.00
C GLU A 279 -84.91 8.23 -52.26
N SER A 280 -84.43 7.89 -53.46
CA SER A 280 -85.22 8.04 -54.70
C SER A 280 -86.45 7.13 -54.74
N GLU A 281 -86.32 5.86 -54.32
CA GLU A 281 -87.41 4.89 -54.21
C GLU A 281 -88.45 5.33 -53.17
N LYS A 282 -88.00 5.83 -52.01
CA LYS A 282 -88.85 6.44 -50.98
C LYS A 282 -89.62 7.64 -51.53
N ASN A 283 -88.94 8.56 -52.21
CA ASN A 283 -89.57 9.76 -52.78
C ASN A 283 -90.59 9.40 -53.87
N GLN A 284 -90.37 8.31 -54.62
CA GLN A 284 -91.31 7.78 -55.59
C GLN A 284 -92.53 7.14 -54.91
N LEU A 285 -92.34 6.31 -53.87
CA LEU A 285 -93.42 5.74 -53.07
C LEU A 285 -94.25 6.82 -52.35
N GLU A 286 -93.63 7.90 -51.88
CA GLU A 286 -94.34 9.04 -51.28
C GLU A 286 -95.20 9.78 -52.32
N GLN A 287 -94.74 9.90 -53.57
CA GLN A 287 -95.55 10.44 -54.68
C GLN A 287 -96.72 9.50 -55.07
N GLU A 288 -96.50 8.19 -55.10
CA GLU A 288 -97.55 7.20 -55.38
C GLU A 288 -98.61 7.17 -54.26
N LEU A 289 -98.19 7.24 -53.00
CA LEU A 289 -99.07 7.31 -51.84
C LEU A 289 -99.92 8.60 -51.87
N GLU A 290 -99.32 9.73 -52.23
CA GLU A 290 -100.03 11.02 -52.37
C GLU A 290 -100.99 11.04 -53.58
N GLN A 291 -100.67 10.33 -54.68
CA GLN A 291 -101.64 10.10 -55.76
C GLN A 291 -102.81 9.20 -55.32
N CYS A 292 -102.54 8.16 -54.52
CA CYS A 292 -103.56 7.29 -53.96
C CYS A 292 -104.48 8.02 -52.96
N ARG A 293 -103.93 8.93 -52.14
CA ARG A 293 -104.74 9.83 -51.29
C ARG A 293 -105.67 10.72 -52.11
N LYS A 294 -105.18 11.32 -53.20
CA LYS A 294 -106.01 12.18 -54.07
C LYS A 294 -107.17 11.39 -54.69
N LYS A 295 -106.89 10.19 -55.23
CA LYS A 295 -107.92 9.26 -55.73
C LYS A 295 -108.90 8.81 -54.63
N LEU A 296 -108.43 8.60 -53.40
CA LEU A 296 -109.29 8.28 -52.26
C LEU A 296 -110.23 9.47 -51.96
N ASN A 297 -109.69 10.68 -51.79
CA ASN A 297 -110.49 11.90 -51.55
C ASN A 297 -111.50 12.15 -52.68
N GLU A 298 -111.12 11.93 -53.94
CA GLU A 298 -112.02 11.98 -55.10
C GLU A 298 -113.14 10.92 -54.97
N SER A 299 -112.82 9.69 -54.58
CA SER A 299 -113.81 8.62 -54.37
C SER A 299 -114.72 8.88 -53.15
N GLU A 300 -114.21 9.54 -52.11
CA GLU A 300 -114.97 9.91 -50.92
C GLU A 300 -115.92 11.08 -51.21
N GLY A 301 -115.49 12.10 -51.94
CA GLY A 301 -116.36 13.16 -52.44
C GLY A 301 -117.44 12.64 -53.39
N ASN A 302 -117.11 11.67 -54.26
CA ASN A 302 -118.10 10.97 -55.09
C ASN A 302 -119.09 10.13 -54.26
N ARG A 303 -118.62 9.43 -53.22
CA ARG A 303 -119.45 8.70 -52.26
C ARG A 303 -120.38 9.65 -51.49
N GLU A 304 -119.91 10.84 -51.12
CA GLU A 304 -120.69 11.86 -50.41
C GLU A 304 -121.73 12.53 -51.31
N ALA A 305 -121.40 12.79 -52.58
CA ALA A 305 -122.39 13.21 -53.58
C ALA A 305 -123.49 12.16 -53.78
N LEU A 306 -123.13 10.86 -53.84
CA LEU A 306 -124.10 9.77 -53.92
C LEU A 306 -124.94 9.63 -52.63
N LEU A 307 -124.34 9.84 -51.44
CA LEU A 307 -125.08 9.86 -50.18
C LEU A 307 -126.08 11.03 -50.15
N HIS A 308 -125.70 12.23 -50.60
CA HIS A 308 -126.63 13.35 -50.73
C HIS A 308 -127.79 13.04 -51.70
N GLN A 309 -127.54 12.38 -52.83
CA GLN A 309 -128.61 11.91 -53.73
C GLN A 309 -129.53 10.87 -53.06
N ILE A 310 -128.98 9.96 -52.25
CA ILE A 310 -129.77 8.99 -51.47
C ILE A 310 -130.60 9.70 -50.38
N GLU A 311 -130.06 10.71 -49.71
CA GLU A 311 -130.77 11.53 -48.71
C GLU A 311 -131.88 12.37 -49.35
N GLU A 312 -131.65 12.88 -50.57
CA GLU A 312 -132.65 13.61 -51.34
C GLU A 312 -133.77 12.68 -51.82
N LEU A 313 -133.44 11.49 -52.33
CA LEU A 313 -134.42 10.45 -52.68
C LEU A 313 -135.23 9.97 -51.46
N ARG A 314 -134.59 9.80 -50.29
CA ARG A 314 -135.29 9.54 -49.01
C ARG A 314 -136.24 10.68 -48.65
N SER A 315 -135.82 11.93 -48.84
CA SER A 315 -136.65 13.12 -48.59
C SER A 315 -137.82 13.26 -49.57
N GLN A 316 -137.67 12.78 -50.81
CA GLN A 316 -138.76 12.68 -51.79
C GLN A 316 -139.73 11.54 -51.42
N LEU A 317 -139.22 10.38 -51.00
CA LEU A 317 -140.01 9.22 -50.61
C LEU A 317 -140.82 9.51 -49.33
N LEU A 318 -140.21 10.17 -48.33
CA LEU A 318 -140.91 10.61 -47.11
C LEU A 318 -142.12 11.49 -47.45
N ARG A 319 -141.95 12.50 -48.32
CA ARG A 319 -143.07 13.36 -48.78
C ARG A 319 -144.16 12.54 -49.48
N ALA A 320 -143.79 11.62 -50.37
CA ALA A 320 -144.76 10.74 -51.03
C ALA A 320 -145.47 9.75 -50.08
N GLU A 321 -144.87 9.47 -48.92
CA GLU A 321 -145.44 8.64 -47.87
C GLU A 321 -146.36 9.45 -46.94
N ASP A 322 -146.03 10.72 -46.66
CA ASP A 322 -146.93 11.70 -46.03
C ASP A 322 -148.16 11.97 -46.92
N ASP A 323 -147.99 12.21 -48.22
CA ASP A 323 -149.07 12.37 -49.22
C ASP A 323 -150.01 11.14 -49.21
N ARG A 324 -149.44 9.94 -49.09
CA ARG A 324 -150.21 8.68 -48.98
C ARG A 324 -151.01 8.62 -47.69
N VAL A 325 -150.46 9.11 -46.58
CA VAL A 325 -151.15 9.16 -45.27
C VAL A 325 -152.29 10.18 -45.28
N GLU A 326 -152.13 11.36 -45.89
CA GLU A 326 -153.23 12.31 -46.06
C GLU A 326 -154.38 11.73 -46.89
N LEU A 327 -154.07 11.09 -48.04
CA LEU A 327 -155.07 10.40 -48.86
C LEU A 327 -155.78 9.28 -48.09
N GLN A 328 -155.05 8.52 -47.25
CA GLN A 328 -155.63 7.45 -46.44
C GLN A 328 -156.48 7.97 -45.26
N HIS A 329 -156.19 9.17 -44.75
CA HIS A 329 -157.08 9.90 -43.84
C HIS A 329 -158.37 10.36 -44.53
N GLN A 330 -158.28 10.88 -45.76
CA GLN A 330 -159.46 11.31 -46.54
C GLN A 330 -160.40 10.13 -46.87
N ILE A 331 -159.83 8.97 -47.26
CA ILE A 331 -160.61 7.74 -47.53
C ILE A 331 -161.36 7.25 -46.28
N SER A 332 -160.82 7.48 -45.08
CA SER A 332 -161.40 7.00 -43.82
C SER A 332 -162.70 7.71 -43.40
N HIS A 333 -163.02 8.87 -44.00
CA HIS A 333 -164.16 9.71 -43.59
C HIS A 333 -165.45 9.55 -44.42
N VAL A 334 -165.44 8.78 -45.51
CA VAL A 334 -166.54 8.78 -46.52
C VAL A 334 -167.42 7.52 -46.46
N ALA A 335 -166.98 6.43 -45.81
CA ALA A 335 -167.49 5.08 -46.05
C ALA A 335 -168.76 4.63 -45.29
N THR A 336 -169.62 5.53 -44.79
CA THR A 336 -170.91 5.15 -44.17
C THR A 336 -172.07 6.13 -44.46
N HIS A 337 -172.87 5.91 -45.52
CA HIS A 337 -174.33 6.23 -45.59
C HIS A 337 -175.03 5.68 -46.88
N ARG A 338 -175.91 4.68 -46.72
CA ARG A 338 -177.11 4.23 -47.52
C ARG A 338 -177.22 4.28 -49.09
N GLN A 339 -177.48 3.09 -49.66
CA GLN A 339 -178.60 2.65 -50.58
C GLN A 339 -178.92 3.43 -51.90
N SER A 340 -179.17 2.78 -53.06
CA SER A 340 -180.42 2.04 -53.37
C SER A 340 -180.48 1.26 -54.72
N TYR A 341 -181.42 0.29 -54.83
CA TYR A 341 -181.90 -0.54 -56.00
C TYR A 341 -180.93 -1.65 -56.51
N GLN A 342 -181.21 -2.59 -57.45
CA GLN A 342 -182.30 -2.94 -58.43
C GLN A 342 -182.06 -4.43 -58.93
N ASP A 343 -182.82 -5.30 -59.65
CA ASP A 343 -184.21 -5.66 -60.16
C ASP A 343 -184.11 -7.14 -60.74
N VAL A 344 -185.06 -7.96 -61.27
CA VAL A 344 -186.55 -8.16 -61.36
C VAL A 344 -186.87 -9.55 -62.05
N GLN A 345 -188.13 -9.88 -62.40
CA GLN A 345 -188.66 -10.93 -63.36
C GLN A 345 -189.23 -12.31 -62.86
N ASP A 346 -189.66 -13.20 -63.79
CA ASP A 346 -190.82 -14.14 -63.76
C ASP A 346 -190.77 -15.19 -64.94
N ASP A 347 -191.59 -16.25 -65.17
CA ASP A 347 -192.62 -17.05 -64.43
C ASP A 347 -192.28 -18.60 -64.52
N ASP A 348 -192.87 -19.61 -65.23
CA ASP A 348 -194.20 -19.95 -65.81
C ASP A 348 -194.38 -21.50 -66.07
N ARG A 349 -195.48 -22.20 -66.49
CA ARG A 349 -196.99 -22.11 -66.54
C ARG A 349 -197.65 -23.47 -66.13
N ARG A 350 -198.97 -23.67 -66.31
CA ARG A 350 -199.90 -24.69 -65.71
C ARG A 350 -201.18 -24.85 -66.62
N ILE A 351 -202.18 -25.78 -66.60
CA ILE A 351 -202.60 -27.11 -66.03
C ILE A 351 -203.96 -27.50 -66.75
N GLY A 352 -204.62 -28.69 -66.81
CA GLY A 352 -204.40 -30.12 -66.44
C GLY A 352 -205.71 -30.98 -66.32
N THR A 353 -205.66 -32.32 -66.52
CA THR A 353 -206.65 -33.43 -66.15
C THR A 353 -208.09 -33.61 -66.76
N VAL A 354 -208.48 -34.90 -67.05
CA VAL A 354 -209.83 -35.60 -66.91
C VAL A 354 -210.90 -35.64 -68.08
N GLU A 355 -212.00 -36.45 -67.96
CA GLU A 355 -212.75 -37.30 -68.96
C GLU A 355 -214.12 -36.85 -69.62
N ARG A 356 -214.74 -37.73 -70.48
CA ARG A 356 -216.21 -38.06 -70.73
C ARG A 356 -217.07 -37.26 -71.78
N TYR A 357 -218.16 -37.74 -72.44
CA TYR A 357 -218.82 -39.08 -72.72
C TYR A 357 -219.93 -38.98 -73.85
N GLU A 358 -220.88 -39.97 -73.98
CA GLU A 358 -222.20 -39.97 -74.74
C GLU A 358 -222.22 -40.15 -76.30
N ARG A 359 -223.29 -40.58 -77.05
CA ARG A 359 -224.45 -41.53 -76.90
C ARG A 359 -225.19 -41.80 -78.28
N GLU A 360 -226.26 -42.64 -78.29
CA GLU A 360 -227.38 -42.89 -79.28
C GLU A 360 -227.11 -43.17 -80.79
N LYS A 361 -227.58 -44.22 -81.51
CA LYS A 361 -228.36 -45.49 -81.32
C LYS A 361 -229.76 -45.58 -81.99
N GLN A 362 -229.83 -46.42 -83.04
CA GLN A 362 -231.01 -47.15 -83.58
C GLN A 362 -232.13 -46.38 -84.30
N GLU A 363 -231.86 -45.91 -85.53
CA GLU A 363 -232.81 -46.11 -86.62
C GLU A 363 -232.44 -47.36 -87.44
N LEU A 364 -233.30 -48.38 -87.36
CA LEU A 364 -233.63 -49.29 -88.45
C LEU A 364 -232.47 -50.03 -89.14
N GLU A 365 -231.94 -51.04 -88.44
CA GLU A 365 -232.04 -52.48 -88.77
C GLU A 365 -231.82 -53.00 -90.22
N LYS A 366 -232.11 -52.24 -91.29
CA LYS A 366 -231.70 -52.57 -92.68
C LYS A 366 -230.19 -52.79 -92.81
N HIS A 367 -229.39 -52.03 -92.07
CA HIS A 367 -227.93 -52.18 -92.08
C HIS A 367 -227.42 -53.52 -91.52
N ILE A 368 -228.26 -54.35 -90.89
CA ILE A 368 -227.86 -55.66 -90.34
C ILE A 368 -227.22 -56.59 -91.39
N LEU A 369 -227.61 -56.48 -92.67
CA LEU A 369 -227.01 -57.26 -93.76
C LEU A 369 -225.69 -56.67 -94.29
N GLU A 370 -225.55 -55.34 -94.35
CA GLU A 370 -224.26 -54.70 -94.69
C GLU A 370 -223.21 -54.85 -93.58
N LEU A 371 -223.63 -54.81 -92.31
CA LEU A 371 -222.76 -54.94 -91.15
C LEU A 371 -222.04 -56.30 -91.12
N LYS A 372 -222.68 -57.37 -91.60
CA LYS A 372 -222.04 -58.69 -91.72
C LYS A 372 -220.84 -58.72 -92.67
N ALA A 373 -220.83 -57.91 -93.73
CA ALA A 373 -219.70 -57.82 -94.65
C ALA A 373 -218.55 -56.94 -94.12
N LYS A 374 -218.85 -55.98 -93.23
CA LYS A 374 -217.85 -55.08 -92.62
C LYS A 374 -217.21 -55.66 -91.36
N LEU A 375 -217.93 -56.52 -90.62
CA LEU A 375 -217.45 -57.15 -89.38
C LEU A 375 -216.25 -58.10 -89.60
N SER A 376 -216.22 -58.86 -90.69
CA SER A 376 -215.12 -59.79 -90.98
C SER A 376 -213.80 -59.09 -91.30
N HIS A 377 -213.85 -57.88 -91.89
CA HIS A 377 -212.65 -57.10 -92.20
C HIS A 377 -212.06 -56.42 -90.96
N ASN A 378 -212.91 -55.83 -90.11
CA ASN A 378 -212.46 -55.10 -88.92
C ASN A 378 -211.80 -55.99 -87.85
N ALA A 379 -212.22 -57.25 -87.71
CA ALA A 379 -211.62 -58.19 -86.76
C ALA A 379 -210.12 -58.41 -87.04
N VAL A 380 -209.77 -58.70 -88.31
CA VAL A 380 -208.38 -58.95 -88.74
C VAL A 380 -207.51 -57.69 -88.58
N MET A 381 -208.06 -56.51 -88.85
CA MET A 381 -207.33 -55.25 -88.66
C MET A 381 -206.98 -54.99 -87.19
N SER A 382 -207.89 -55.29 -86.24
CA SER A 382 -207.67 -55.06 -84.82
C SER A 382 -206.49 -55.89 -84.26
N GLU A 383 -206.36 -57.16 -84.65
CA GLU A 383 -205.27 -58.03 -84.20
C GLU A 383 -203.90 -57.56 -84.72
N VAL A 384 -203.85 -57.09 -85.97
CA VAL A 384 -202.64 -56.50 -86.57
C VAL A 384 -202.21 -55.23 -85.83
N GLU A 385 -203.16 -54.37 -85.45
CA GLU A 385 -202.88 -53.15 -84.68
C GLU A 385 -202.43 -53.43 -83.24
N GLU A 386 -202.84 -54.54 -82.62
CA GLU A 386 -202.37 -54.96 -81.30
C GLU A 386 -200.97 -55.57 -81.33
N LEU A 387 -200.67 -56.41 -82.33
CA LEU A 387 -199.31 -56.92 -82.56
C LEU A 387 -198.33 -55.77 -82.83
N LYS A 388 -198.72 -54.79 -83.65
CA LYS A 388 -197.92 -53.58 -83.91
C LYS A 388 -197.63 -52.80 -82.62
N ARG A 389 -198.67 -52.51 -81.81
CA ARG A 389 -198.54 -51.90 -80.47
C ARG A 389 -197.73 -52.75 -79.48
N CYS A 390 -197.53 -54.05 -79.72
CA CYS A 390 -196.65 -54.91 -78.92
C CYS A 390 -195.18 -54.77 -79.34
N ILE A 391 -194.92 -54.80 -80.65
CA ILE A 391 -193.59 -54.57 -81.25
C ILE A 391 -193.07 -53.18 -80.86
N ASP A 392 -193.90 -52.13 -81.01
CA ASP A 392 -193.55 -50.74 -80.65
C ASP A 392 -193.17 -50.58 -79.16
N ARG A 393 -193.63 -51.46 -78.27
CA ARG A 393 -193.21 -51.50 -76.86
C ARG A 393 -191.89 -52.24 -76.70
N LYS A 394 -191.72 -53.40 -77.34
CA LYS A 394 -190.49 -54.20 -77.26
C LYS A 394 -189.29 -53.50 -77.89
N ASP A 395 -189.47 -52.72 -78.96
CA ASP A 395 -188.39 -51.92 -79.52
C ASP A 395 -188.02 -50.71 -78.64
N LYS A 396 -188.97 -50.15 -77.87
CA LYS A 396 -188.67 -49.12 -76.85
C LYS A 396 -187.89 -49.70 -75.66
N GLU A 397 -188.31 -50.86 -75.14
CA GLU A 397 -187.57 -51.60 -74.11
C GLU A 397 -186.15 -51.95 -74.60
N LYS A 398 -186.02 -52.44 -75.84
CA LYS A 398 -184.74 -52.77 -76.47
C LYS A 398 -183.85 -51.53 -76.66
N ALA A 399 -184.41 -50.39 -77.06
CA ALA A 399 -183.66 -49.13 -77.15
C ALA A 399 -183.17 -48.67 -75.77
N GLN A 400 -184.00 -48.76 -74.73
CA GLN A 400 -183.61 -48.46 -73.35
C GLN A 400 -182.49 -49.38 -72.85
N LEU A 401 -182.57 -50.69 -73.14
CA LEU A 401 -181.51 -51.64 -72.82
C LEU A 401 -180.20 -51.36 -73.58
N VAL A 402 -180.27 -50.99 -74.86
CA VAL A 402 -179.09 -50.57 -75.64
C VAL A 402 -178.46 -49.31 -75.05
N MET A 403 -179.27 -48.30 -74.66
CA MET A 403 -178.76 -47.10 -73.99
C MET A 403 -178.11 -47.42 -72.63
N HIS A 404 -178.71 -48.31 -71.82
CA HIS A 404 -178.11 -48.76 -70.56
C HIS A 404 -176.81 -49.53 -70.76
N ILE A 405 -176.73 -50.40 -71.78
CA ILE A 405 -175.49 -51.10 -72.14
C ILE A 405 -174.42 -50.10 -72.57
N GLN A 406 -174.74 -49.14 -73.45
CA GLN A 406 -173.80 -48.10 -73.88
C GLN A 406 -173.31 -47.22 -72.72
N ALA A 407 -174.19 -46.86 -71.78
CA ALA A 407 -173.80 -46.14 -70.57
C ALA A 407 -172.85 -46.98 -69.70
N LEU A 408 -173.15 -48.26 -69.47
CA LEU A 408 -172.29 -49.18 -68.71
C LEU A 408 -170.94 -49.44 -69.39
N THR A 409 -170.90 -49.55 -70.73
CA THR A 409 -169.65 -49.64 -71.50
C THR A 409 -168.81 -48.37 -71.35
N SER A 410 -169.43 -47.19 -71.45
CA SER A 410 -168.75 -45.91 -71.21
C SER A 410 -168.21 -45.81 -69.78
N ASP A 411 -168.99 -46.20 -68.77
CA ASP A 411 -168.54 -46.24 -67.37
C ASP A 411 -167.39 -47.23 -67.12
N LEU A 412 -167.38 -48.38 -67.82
CA LEU A 412 -166.29 -49.35 -67.77
C LEU A 412 -165.03 -48.79 -68.44
N GLU A 413 -165.13 -48.26 -69.66
CA GLU A 413 -164.03 -47.59 -70.35
C GLU A 413 -163.46 -46.41 -69.53
N ASN A 414 -164.32 -45.63 -68.89
CA ASN A 414 -163.90 -44.51 -68.04
C ASN A 414 -163.19 -44.99 -66.77
N ARG A 415 -163.58 -46.13 -66.20
CA ARG A 415 -162.84 -46.78 -65.10
C ARG A 415 -161.51 -47.38 -65.56
N GLU A 416 -161.45 -47.97 -66.75
CA GLU A 416 -160.21 -48.51 -67.33
C GLU A 416 -159.20 -47.37 -67.59
N LYS A 417 -159.65 -46.27 -68.21
CA LYS A 417 -158.87 -45.03 -68.38
C LYS A 417 -158.48 -44.34 -67.06
N GLN A 418 -159.17 -44.64 -65.95
CA GLN A 418 -158.75 -44.22 -64.60
C GLN A 418 -157.70 -45.18 -64.01
N GLN A 419 -157.86 -46.49 -64.19
CA GLN A 419 -156.90 -47.49 -63.76
C GLN A 419 -155.55 -47.36 -64.48
N GLU A 420 -155.56 -47.10 -65.79
CA GLU A 420 -154.36 -46.82 -66.58
C GLU A 420 -153.60 -45.61 -66.04
N LYS A 421 -154.29 -44.49 -65.77
CA LYS A 421 -153.69 -43.29 -65.14
C LYS A 421 -153.12 -43.57 -63.75
N ILE A 422 -153.78 -44.39 -62.94
CA ILE A 422 -153.27 -44.79 -61.62
C ILE A 422 -152.01 -45.67 -61.78
N LEU A 423 -151.98 -46.57 -62.76
CA LEU A 423 -150.79 -47.37 -63.06
C LEU A 423 -149.63 -46.52 -63.57
N ASP A 424 -149.88 -45.51 -64.39
CA ASP A 424 -148.84 -44.57 -64.84
C ASP A 424 -148.33 -43.68 -63.71
N GLN A 425 -149.21 -43.15 -62.86
CA GLN A 425 -148.80 -42.44 -61.63
C GLN A 425 -147.95 -43.33 -60.72
N LEU A 426 -148.26 -44.62 -60.59
CA LEU A 426 -147.44 -45.57 -59.84
C LEU A 426 -146.08 -45.84 -60.49
N LYS A 427 -145.99 -45.89 -61.83
CA LYS A 427 -144.72 -45.97 -62.56
C LYS A 427 -143.87 -44.71 -62.36
N GLU A 428 -144.49 -43.53 -62.43
CA GLU A 428 -143.85 -42.24 -62.17
C GLU A 428 -143.32 -42.15 -60.73
N ILE A 429 -144.15 -42.47 -59.73
CA ILE A 429 -143.76 -42.53 -58.31
C ILE A 429 -142.61 -43.52 -58.11
N GLN A 430 -142.64 -44.70 -58.74
CA GLN A 430 -141.53 -45.67 -58.67
C GLN A 430 -140.25 -45.15 -59.34
N SER A 431 -140.37 -44.40 -60.44
CA SER A 431 -139.24 -43.77 -61.14
C SER A 431 -138.61 -42.66 -60.28
N CYS A 432 -139.44 -41.76 -59.75
CA CYS A 432 -139.03 -40.69 -58.83
C CYS A 432 -138.42 -41.25 -57.54
N TYR A 433 -138.96 -42.36 -57.00
CA TYR A 433 -138.35 -43.05 -55.85
C TYR A 433 -136.96 -43.59 -56.19
N LYS A 434 -136.79 -44.28 -57.33
CA LYS A 434 -135.47 -44.79 -57.78
C LYS A 434 -134.47 -43.65 -58.02
N ALA A 435 -134.91 -42.53 -58.61
CA ALA A 435 -134.08 -41.35 -58.81
C ALA A 435 -133.66 -40.72 -57.48
N CYS A 436 -134.59 -40.56 -56.53
CA CYS A 436 -134.32 -40.06 -55.18
C CYS A 436 -133.40 -41.01 -54.38
N GLU A 437 -133.61 -42.32 -54.47
CA GLU A 437 -132.78 -43.32 -53.79
C GLU A 437 -131.35 -43.35 -54.37
N ASN A 438 -131.19 -43.20 -55.69
CA ASN A 438 -129.88 -43.09 -56.32
C ASN A 438 -129.19 -41.75 -55.99
N GLY A 439 -129.94 -40.65 -55.94
CA GLY A 439 -129.45 -39.36 -55.44
C GLY A 439 -128.95 -39.46 -53.99
N ARG A 440 -129.73 -40.11 -53.12
CA ARG A 440 -129.34 -40.42 -51.73
C ARG A 440 -128.05 -41.23 -51.69
N ARG A 441 -127.96 -42.34 -52.43
CA ARG A 441 -126.73 -43.16 -52.54
C ARG A 441 -125.52 -42.33 -52.97
N GLN A 442 -125.69 -41.43 -53.95
CA GLN A 442 -124.62 -40.56 -54.42
C GLN A 442 -124.19 -39.56 -53.34
N THR A 443 -125.13 -38.93 -52.63
CA THR A 443 -124.80 -38.04 -51.50
C THR A 443 -124.20 -38.78 -50.31
N GLU A 444 -124.56 -40.05 -50.08
CA GLU A 444 -123.98 -40.89 -49.04
C GLU A 444 -122.53 -41.28 -49.37
N LEU A 445 -122.23 -41.60 -50.63
CA LEU A 445 -120.86 -41.81 -51.10
C LEU A 445 -120.03 -40.53 -50.97
N GLN A 446 -120.52 -39.38 -51.44
CA GLN A 446 -119.85 -38.09 -51.29
C GLN A 446 -119.64 -37.71 -49.82
N SER A 447 -120.59 -38.02 -48.93
CA SER A 447 -120.45 -37.79 -47.49
C SER A 447 -119.40 -38.71 -46.86
N ALA A 448 -119.29 -39.96 -47.33
CA ALA A 448 -118.25 -40.90 -46.88
C ALA A 448 -116.85 -40.51 -47.39
N GLU A 449 -116.74 -40.07 -48.64
CA GLU A 449 -115.50 -39.53 -49.24
C GLU A 449 -115.01 -38.30 -48.47
N LEU A 450 -115.91 -37.34 -48.17
CA LEU A 450 -115.59 -36.17 -47.35
C LEU A 450 -115.24 -36.54 -45.90
N ALA A 451 -115.94 -37.52 -45.31
CA ALA A 451 -115.62 -38.00 -43.96
C ALA A 451 -114.24 -38.67 -43.90
N GLN A 452 -113.88 -39.49 -44.90
CA GLN A 452 -112.54 -40.08 -45.03
C GLN A 452 -111.48 -38.99 -45.22
N GLN A 453 -111.71 -38.00 -46.10
CA GLN A 453 -110.77 -36.89 -46.31
C GLN A 453 -110.55 -36.07 -45.04
N VAL A 454 -111.61 -35.84 -44.24
CA VAL A 454 -111.49 -35.22 -42.91
C VAL A 454 -110.67 -36.11 -41.97
N GLU A 455 -110.95 -37.42 -41.89
CA GLU A 455 -110.22 -38.35 -41.02
C GLU A 455 -108.74 -38.52 -41.41
N GLU A 456 -108.41 -38.41 -42.69
CA GLU A 456 -107.03 -38.37 -43.19
C GLU A 456 -106.36 -37.04 -42.81
N SER A 457 -107.04 -35.91 -43.01
CA SER A 457 -106.51 -34.59 -42.61
C SER A 457 -106.29 -34.44 -41.10
N THR A 458 -107.12 -35.06 -40.26
CA THR A 458 -106.92 -35.05 -38.79
C THR A 458 -105.76 -35.96 -38.39
N LYS A 459 -105.59 -37.14 -39.01
CA LYS A 459 -104.41 -38.00 -38.82
C LYS A 459 -103.11 -37.30 -39.25
N GLU A 460 -103.13 -36.50 -40.31
CA GLU A 460 -101.98 -35.67 -40.70
C GLU A 460 -101.72 -34.55 -39.69
N ALA A 461 -102.75 -33.83 -39.24
CA ALA A 461 -102.62 -32.82 -38.19
C ALA A 461 -102.08 -33.41 -36.87
N GLU A 462 -102.50 -34.61 -36.48
CA GLU A 462 -101.97 -35.33 -35.32
C GLU A 462 -100.50 -35.73 -35.49
N ARG A 463 -100.09 -36.19 -36.69
CA ARG A 463 -98.68 -36.44 -37.01
C ARG A 463 -97.86 -35.16 -36.84
N TYR A 464 -98.23 -34.06 -37.49
CA TYR A 464 -97.54 -32.78 -37.32
C TYR A 464 -97.52 -32.29 -35.87
N LEU A 465 -98.59 -32.52 -35.09
CA LEU A 465 -98.63 -32.20 -33.65
C LEU A 465 -97.64 -33.04 -32.83
N THR A 466 -97.46 -34.33 -33.15
CA THR A 466 -96.50 -35.21 -32.47
C THR A 466 -95.06 -34.93 -32.88
N GLU A 467 -94.81 -34.65 -34.16
CA GLU A 467 -93.51 -34.20 -34.68
C GLU A 467 -93.09 -32.84 -34.09
N PHE A 468 -94.04 -31.91 -33.95
CA PHE A 468 -93.83 -30.64 -33.26
C PHE A 468 -93.45 -30.85 -31.79
N LYS A 469 -94.22 -31.67 -31.04
CA LYS A 469 -93.92 -32.00 -29.63
C LYS A 469 -92.56 -32.68 -29.46
N HIS A 470 -92.17 -33.56 -30.39
CA HIS A 470 -90.85 -34.20 -30.38
C HIS A 470 -89.73 -33.18 -30.66
N SER A 471 -89.93 -32.30 -31.65
CA SER A 471 -89.01 -31.21 -31.98
C SER A 471 -88.86 -30.20 -30.84
N GLU A 472 -89.95 -29.88 -30.14
CA GLU A 472 -89.94 -29.04 -28.93
C GLU A 472 -89.19 -29.71 -27.77
N ALA A 473 -89.38 -31.02 -27.54
CA ALA A 473 -88.64 -31.77 -26.54
C ALA A 473 -87.12 -31.76 -26.82
N LEU A 474 -86.71 -31.97 -28.08
CA LEU A 474 -85.32 -31.84 -28.52
C LEU A 474 -84.78 -30.41 -28.38
N ARG A 475 -85.60 -29.40 -28.68
CA ARG A 475 -85.27 -27.97 -28.45
C ARG A 475 -85.02 -27.70 -26.97
N MET A 476 -85.87 -28.23 -26.08
CA MET A 476 -85.73 -28.08 -24.63
C MET A 476 -84.52 -28.85 -24.07
N GLU A 477 -84.16 -30.00 -24.66
CA GLU A 477 -82.97 -30.75 -24.25
C GLU A 477 -81.67 -30.06 -24.71
N THR A 478 -81.65 -29.51 -25.93
CA THR A 478 -80.52 -28.73 -26.44
C THR A 478 -80.37 -27.39 -25.72
N GLU A 479 -81.48 -26.74 -25.33
CA GLU A 479 -81.50 -25.56 -24.45
C GLU A 479 -80.88 -25.86 -23.07
N LYS A 480 -81.23 -26.99 -22.43
CA LYS A 480 -80.59 -27.44 -21.18
C LYS A 480 -79.09 -27.67 -21.36
N LYS A 481 -78.68 -28.40 -22.40
CA LYS A 481 -77.26 -28.64 -22.74
C LYS A 481 -76.50 -27.32 -22.98
N ARG A 482 -77.12 -26.33 -23.63
CA ARG A 482 -76.58 -24.99 -23.85
C ARG A 482 -76.35 -24.24 -22.53
N GLU A 483 -77.30 -24.31 -21.60
CA GLU A 483 -77.20 -23.65 -20.30
C GLU A 483 -76.18 -24.35 -19.37
N ASP A 484 -76.14 -25.69 -19.36
CA ASP A 484 -75.09 -26.46 -18.66
C ASP A 484 -73.68 -26.10 -19.14
N LEU A 485 -73.48 -25.99 -20.46
CA LEU A 485 -72.20 -25.56 -21.04
C LEU A 485 -71.85 -24.11 -20.66
N LYS A 486 -72.84 -23.22 -20.63
CA LYS A 486 -72.67 -21.83 -20.17
C LYS A 486 -72.29 -21.75 -18.69
N VAL A 487 -72.92 -22.53 -17.82
CA VAL A 487 -72.56 -22.61 -16.38
C VAL A 487 -71.15 -23.17 -16.19
N ARG A 488 -70.78 -24.24 -16.90
CA ARG A 488 -69.41 -24.79 -16.89
C ARG A 488 -68.38 -23.76 -17.38
N ALA A 489 -68.69 -23.03 -18.46
CA ALA A 489 -67.83 -21.96 -18.96
C ALA A 489 -67.68 -20.82 -17.93
N GLN A 490 -68.77 -20.38 -17.30
CA GLN A 490 -68.72 -19.36 -16.24
C GLN A 490 -67.90 -19.81 -15.02
N GLU A 491 -68.03 -21.07 -14.58
CA GLU A 491 -67.23 -21.59 -13.47
C GLU A 491 -65.74 -21.73 -13.82
N THR A 492 -65.39 -22.18 -15.03
CA THR A 492 -63.97 -22.17 -15.45
C THR A 492 -63.42 -20.74 -15.54
N ILE A 493 -64.19 -19.76 -16.02
CA ILE A 493 -63.83 -18.33 -15.98
C ILE A 493 -63.63 -17.85 -14.53
N ARG A 494 -64.48 -18.26 -13.58
CA ARG A 494 -64.34 -17.94 -12.16
C ARG A 494 -63.06 -18.55 -11.57
N GLN A 495 -62.73 -19.78 -11.93
CA GLN A 495 -61.49 -20.47 -11.50
C GLN A 495 -60.24 -19.80 -12.09
N TRP A 496 -60.25 -19.42 -13.37
CA TRP A 496 -59.15 -18.66 -13.98
C TRP A 496 -59.00 -17.27 -13.36
N LYS A 497 -60.09 -16.52 -13.12
CA LYS A 497 -60.05 -15.24 -12.39
C LYS A 497 -59.50 -15.40 -10.97
N LEU A 498 -59.82 -16.49 -10.27
CA LEU A 498 -59.26 -16.81 -8.96
C LEU A 498 -57.77 -17.19 -9.03
N LYS A 499 -57.34 -17.85 -10.12
CA LYS A 499 -55.93 -18.20 -10.36
C LYS A 499 -55.09 -16.97 -10.67
N CYS A 500 -55.58 -16.04 -11.50
CA CYS A 500 -54.94 -14.74 -11.69
C CYS A 500 -54.78 -14.03 -10.34
N LYS A 501 -55.88 -13.82 -9.59
CA LYS A 501 -55.84 -13.21 -8.24
C LYS A 501 -55.02 -13.96 -7.18
N LYS A 502 -54.46 -15.13 -7.48
CA LYS A 502 -53.44 -15.81 -6.66
C LYS A 502 -52.03 -15.53 -7.16
N LEU A 503 -51.81 -15.52 -8.48
CA LEU A 503 -50.55 -15.13 -9.12
C LEU A 503 -50.25 -13.64 -8.91
N ASP A 504 -51.24 -12.77 -9.07
CA ASP A 504 -51.11 -11.32 -8.85
C ASP A 504 -50.56 -11.04 -7.44
N ARG A 505 -51.15 -11.66 -6.41
CA ARG A 505 -50.70 -11.59 -5.01
C ARG A 505 -49.35 -12.23 -4.74
N GLU A 506 -48.93 -13.18 -5.56
CA GLU A 506 -47.61 -13.81 -5.45
C GLU A 506 -46.54 -12.90 -6.06
N VAL A 507 -46.87 -12.21 -7.16
CA VAL A 507 -46.04 -11.14 -7.75
C VAL A 507 -45.96 -9.93 -6.82
N GLU A 508 -47.05 -9.53 -6.16
CA GLU A 508 -47.06 -8.48 -5.12
C GLU A 508 -46.06 -8.84 -4.00
N LYS A 509 -46.16 -10.04 -3.40
CA LYS A 509 -45.21 -10.51 -2.37
C LYS A 509 -43.76 -10.64 -2.88
N GLN A 510 -43.57 -11.08 -4.12
CA GLN A 510 -42.23 -11.12 -4.72
C GLN A 510 -41.65 -9.71 -4.87
N ASN A 511 -42.44 -8.73 -5.32
CA ASN A 511 -42.04 -7.33 -5.37
C ASN A 511 -41.75 -6.76 -3.96
N GLU A 512 -42.56 -7.08 -2.94
CA GLU A 512 -42.28 -6.70 -1.55
C GLU A 512 -40.93 -7.25 -1.06
N THR A 513 -40.63 -8.53 -1.32
CA THR A 513 -39.33 -9.12 -0.93
C THR A 513 -38.16 -8.58 -1.74
N ILE A 514 -38.35 -8.28 -3.03
CA ILE A 514 -37.35 -7.61 -3.89
C ILE A 514 -37.06 -6.20 -3.36
N ASN A 515 -38.09 -5.43 -2.99
CA ASN A 515 -37.92 -4.10 -2.39
C ASN A 515 -37.17 -4.18 -1.06
N GLN A 516 -37.52 -5.11 -0.17
CA GLN A 516 -36.79 -5.33 1.09
C GLN A 516 -35.32 -5.73 0.88
N LEU A 517 -35.02 -6.50 -0.17
CA LEU A 517 -33.63 -6.83 -0.55
C LEU A 517 -32.90 -5.62 -1.16
N MET A 518 -33.60 -4.80 -1.95
CA MET A 518 -33.08 -3.55 -2.52
C MET A 518 -32.74 -2.54 -1.42
N ASP A 519 -33.61 -2.35 -0.43
CA ASP A 519 -33.37 -1.47 0.72
C ASP A 519 -32.19 -1.95 1.57
N LYS A 520 -32.08 -3.26 1.83
CA LYS A 520 -30.92 -3.85 2.51
C LYS A 520 -29.62 -3.65 1.71
N ASN A 521 -29.66 -3.79 0.39
CA ASN A 521 -28.51 -3.52 -0.48
C ASN A 521 -28.14 -2.03 -0.49
N ASN A 522 -29.12 -1.13 -0.57
CA ASN A 522 -28.93 0.31 -0.49
C ASN A 522 -28.33 0.74 0.86
N GLN A 523 -28.73 0.10 1.95
CA GLN A 523 -28.16 0.32 3.28
C GLN A 523 -26.71 -0.18 3.37
N ALA A 524 -26.43 -1.41 2.90
CA ALA A 524 -25.08 -1.96 2.85
C ALA A 524 -24.13 -1.15 1.93
N LEU A 525 -24.66 -0.52 0.87
CA LEU A 525 -23.90 0.40 0.02
C LEU A 525 -23.52 1.69 0.77
N LYS A 526 -24.42 2.28 1.56
CA LYS A 526 -24.11 3.44 2.42
C LYS A 526 -23.03 3.08 3.43
N GLU A 527 -23.21 1.99 4.19
CA GLU A 527 -22.24 1.51 5.18
C GLU A 527 -20.86 1.25 4.56
N LYS A 528 -20.82 0.71 3.35
CA LYS A 528 -19.59 0.52 2.57
C LYS A 528 -18.93 1.84 2.17
N ASP A 529 -19.69 2.87 1.81
CA ASP A 529 -19.17 4.18 1.43
C ASP A 529 -18.77 5.04 2.65
N ASP A 530 -19.44 4.86 3.79
CA ASP A 530 -19.01 5.37 5.09
C ASP A 530 -17.68 4.73 5.52
N LEU A 531 -17.55 3.40 5.41
CA LEU A 531 -16.30 2.68 5.69
C LEU A 531 -15.16 3.06 4.73
N ARG A 532 -15.46 3.31 3.45
CA ARG A 532 -14.50 3.88 2.48
C ARG A 532 -14.05 5.27 2.89
N SER A 533 -14.97 6.12 3.36
CA SER A 533 -14.66 7.48 3.82
C SER A 533 -13.80 7.47 5.09
N GLN A 534 -14.07 6.55 6.02
CA GLN A 534 -13.23 6.30 7.19
C GLN A 534 -11.83 5.79 6.79
N LEU A 535 -11.75 4.86 5.83
CA LEU A 535 -10.47 4.35 5.30
C LEU A 535 -9.64 5.45 4.64
N LEU A 536 -10.25 6.34 3.84
CA LEU A 536 -9.56 7.48 3.23
C LEU A 536 -9.04 8.46 4.29
N SER A 537 -9.81 8.73 5.35
CA SER A 537 -9.36 9.53 6.50
C SER A 537 -8.17 8.88 7.21
N ALA A 538 -8.22 7.57 7.46
CA ALA A 538 -7.12 6.82 8.07
C ALA A 538 -5.85 6.79 7.20
N ILE A 539 -6.00 6.65 5.87
CA ILE A 539 -4.88 6.75 4.92
C ILE A 539 -4.25 8.14 5.00
N HIS A 540 -5.05 9.22 5.00
CA HIS A 540 -4.52 10.58 5.11
C HIS A 540 -3.79 10.83 6.44
N GLN A 541 -4.30 10.29 7.57
CA GLN A 541 -3.61 10.32 8.86
C GLN A 541 -2.26 9.57 8.79
N ILE A 542 -2.22 8.39 8.18
CA ILE A 542 -0.98 7.61 7.97
C ILE A 542 0.01 8.36 7.08
N GLU A 543 -0.44 9.05 6.03
CA GLU A 543 0.41 9.89 5.18
C GLU A 543 1.00 11.08 5.93
N ASN A 544 0.24 11.72 6.82
CA ASN A 544 0.74 12.83 7.63
C ASN A 544 1.74 12.34 8.68
N LEU A 545 1.46 11.23 9.38
CA LEU A 545 2.42 10.58 10.28
C LEU A 545 3.70 10.11 9.56
N ARG A 546 3.60 9.69 8.29
CA ARG A 546 4.77 9.38 7.45
C ARG A 546 5.60 10.62 7.10
N LYS A 547 4.97 11.77 6.84
CA LYS A 547 5.67 13.05 6.63
C LYS A 547 6.37 13.48 7.92
N GLU A 548 5.68 13.46 9.06
CA GLU A 548 6.25 13.77 10.38
C GLU A 548 7.43 12.86 10.73
N LEU A 549 7.33 11.54 10.46
CA LEU A 549 8.43 10.61 10.64
C LEU A 549 9.63 10.94 9.74
N ASN A 550 9.41 11.26 8.46
CA ASN A 550 10.49 11.67 7.55
C ASN A 550 11.15 12.99 7.97
N ASP A 551 10.35 13.94 8.47
CA ASP A 551 10.82 15.20 9.06
C ASP A 551 11.68 14.97 10.31
N VAL A 552 11.34 13.99 11.15
CA VAL A 552 12.14 13.60 12.32
C VAL A 552 13.42 12.87 11.89
N LEU A 553 13.34 11.96 10.91
CA LEU A 553 14.50 11.24 10.38
C LEU A 553 15.51 12.15 9.70
N THR A 554 15.06 13.13 8.91
CA THR A 554 15.94 14.13 8.27
C THR A 554 16.59 15.07 9.28
N LYS A 555 15.84 15.58 10.27
CA LYS A 555 16.40 16.36 11.40
C LYS A 555 17.41 15.55 12.20
N ARG A 556 17.17 14.24 12.39
CA ARG A 556 18.10 13.33 13.06
C ARG A 556 19.39 13.11 12.26
N ALA A 557 19.28 12.85 10.96
CA ALA A 557 20.45 12.71 10.09
C ALA A 557 21.34 13.97 10.12
N GLN A 558 20.74 15.15 10.03
CA GLN A 558 21.45 16.44 10.17
C GLN A 558 22.13 16.60 11.54
N GLN A 559 21.52 16.10 12.62
CA GLN A 559 22.15 16.10 13.95
C GLN A 559 23.31 15.10 14.05
N GLU A 560 23.19 13.92 13.44
CA GLU A 560 24.25 12.91 13.39
C GLU A 560 25.44 13.37 12.53
N GLU A 561 25.19 14.05 11.39
CA GLU A 561 26.21 14.76 10.60
C GLU A 561 26.92 15.87 11.40
N LEU A 562 26.16 16.69 12.14
CA LEU A 562 26.71 17.75 13.00
C LEU A 562 27.50 17.21 14.20
N LEU A 563 27.17 16.01 14.70
CA LEU A 563 27.95 15.30 15.72
C LEU A 563 29.23 14.75 15.12
N HIS A 564 29.17 14.06 13.98
CA HIS A 564 30.35 13.59 13.24
C HIS A 564 31.33 14.74 12.93
N CYS A 565 30.82 15.91 12.50
CA CYS A 565 31.64 17.10 12.27
C CYS A 565 32.30 17.67 13.54
N LYS A 566 31.73 17.43 14.73
CA LYS A 566 32.36 17.78 16.02
C LYS A 566 33.35 16.71 16.47
N GLU A 567 33.06 15.44 16.24
CA GLU A 567 33.93 14.31 16.57
C GLU A 567 35.21 14.32 15.74
N VAL A 568 35.14 14.65 14.45
CA VAL A 568 36.32 14.89 13.59
C VAL A 568 37.16 16.05 14.14
N LYS A 569 36.56 17.21 14.43
CA LYS A 569 37.29 18.35 15.03
C LYS A 569 37.90 18.01 16.41
N LEU A 570 37.25 17.14 17.17
CA LEU A 570 37.73 16.67 18.46
C LEU A 570 38.85 15.63 18.32
N SER A 571 38.87 14.81 17.27
CA SER A 571 40.00 13.91 16.97
C SER A 571 41.19 14.68 16.39
N GLU A 572 40.96 15.70 15.56
CA GLU A 572 41.96 16.67 15.12
C GLU A 572 42.60 17.41 16.30
N MET A 573 41.81 18.00 17.21
CA MET A 573 42.34 18.65 18.41
C MET A 573 43.10 17.67 19.31
N LYS A 574 42.67 16.40 19.42
CA LYS A 574 43.40 15.38 20.16
C LYS A 574 44.73 15.00 19.50
N SER A 575 44.82 14.91 18.17
CA SER A 575 46.10 14.63 17.51
C SER A 575 47.08 15.79 17.67
N HIS A 576 46.60 17.03 17.61
CA HIS A 576 47.41 18.23 17.90
C HIS A 576 47.83 18.29 19.38
N GLN A 577 46.98 17.86 20.32
CA GLN A 577 47.38 17.72 21.72
C GLN A 577 48.48 16.68 21.89
N VAL A 578 48.35 15.51 21.24
CA VAL A 578 49.37 14.44 21.33
C VAL A 578 50.70 14.89 20.74
N SER A 579 50.73 15.56 19.58
CA SER A 579 51.98 16.08 19.01
C SER A 579 52.62 17.16 19.90
N LEU A 580 51.83 18.07 20.49
CA LEU A 580 52.34 19.04 21.46
C LEU A 580 52.84 18.38 22.75
N GLU A 581 52.20 17.31 23.23
CA GLU A 581 52.72 16.52 24.34
C GLU A 581 54.01 15.78 24.00
N GLU A 582 54.18 15.35 22.74
CA GLU A 582 55.42 14.73 22.24
C GLU A 582 56.55 15.76 22.13
N GLU A 583 56.30 16.94 21.55
CA GLU A 583 57.22 18.09 21.58
C GLU A 583 57.62 18.46 23.01
N ILE A 584 56.67 18.51 23.95
CA ILE A 584 56.96 18.77 25.38
C ILE A 584 57.81 17.65 25.98
N LYS A 585 57.58 16.37 25.64
CA LYS A 585 58.41 15.24 26.10
C LYS A 585 59.83 15.32 25.53
N GLU A 586 59.99 15.74 24.27
CA GLU A 586 61.29 15.96 23.63
C GLU A 586 62.04 17.14 24.27
N VAL A 587 61.37 18.28 24.49
CA VAL A 587 61.95 19.44 25.17
C VAL A 587 62.30 19.12 26.63
N GLN A 588 61.48 18.37 27.36
CA GLN A 588 61.87 17.84 28.68
C GLN A 588 63.09 16.90 28.58
N GLY A 589 63.21 16.15 27.48
CA GLY A 589 64.37 15.31 27.18
C GLY A 589 65.65 16.11 26.91
N THR A 590 65.57 17.23 26.18
CA THR A 590 66.72 18.11 25.95
C THR A 590 67.09 18.90 27.20
N VAL A 591 66.10 19.41 27.95
CA VAL A 591 66.33 20.04 29.28
C VAL A 591 67.02 19.07 30.23
N LYS A 592 66.56 17.80 30.35
CA LYS A 592 67.25 16.80 31.19
C LYS A 592 68.68 16.49 30.73
N LYS A 593 68.96 16.52 29.42
CA LYS A 593 70.34 16.41 28.90
C LYS A 593 71.19 17.62 29.31
N LEU A 594 70.66 18.84 29.16
CA LEU A 594 71.34 20.08 29.53
C LEU A 594 71.54 20.22 31.05
N GLU A 595 70.57 19.83 31.87
CA GLU A 595 70.72 19.73 33.32
C GLU A 595 71.82 18.75 33.71
N ASN A 596 71.88 17.58 33.07
CA ASN A 596 72.89 16.58 33.37
C ASN A 596 74.28 17.04 32.92
N GLU A 597 74.38 17.78 31.81
CA GLU A 597 75.64 18.41 31.42
C GLU A 597 76.03 19.53 32.40
N LEU A 598 75.10 20.40 32.80
CA LEU A 598 75.33 21.42 33.83
C LEU A 598 75.79 20.80 35.16
N LYS A 599 75.20 19.67 35.58
CA LYS A 599 75.63 18.90 36.78
C LYS A 599 77.06 18.37 36.62
N LYS A 600 77.49 17.93 35.43
CA LYS A 600 78.91 17.59 35.16
C LYS A 600 79.82 18.81 35.22
N GLN A 601 79.42 19.92 34.59
CA GLN A 601 80.22 21.15 34.59
C GLN A 601 80.40 21.70 36.01
N VAL A 602 79.35 21.67 36.84
CA VAL A 602 79.42 22.01 38.27
C VAL A 602 80.27 21.01 39.06
N PHE A 603 80.19 19.71 38.78
CA PHE A 603 81.07 18.71 39.41
C PHE A 603 82.54 18.96 39.08
N LEU A 604 82.87 19.19 37.80
CA LEU A 604 84.22 19.54 37.35
C LEU A 604 84.70 20.86 37.94
N GLN A 605 83.83 21.88 38.01
CA GLN A 605 84.16 23.15 38.65
C GLN A 605 84.45 22.99 40.16
N ASN A 606 83.67 22.17 40.87
CA ASN A 606 83.88 21.87 42.27
C ASN A 606 85.17 21.06 42.50
N GLN A 607 85.49 20.11 41.61
CA GLN A 607 86.76 19.39 41.64
C GLN A 607 87.94 20.36 41.41
N MET A 608 87.90 21.18 40.36
CA MET A 608 88.92 22.20 40.07
C MET A 608 89.08 23.21 41.23
N GLN A 609 88.00 23.57 41.91
CA GLN A 609 88.03 24.46 43.08
C GLN A 609 88.65 23.74 44.31
N ALA A 610 88.35 22.47 44.53
CA ALA A 610 88.98 21.68 45.60
C ALA A 610 90.48 21.41 45.33
N GLU A 611 90.86 21.14 44.08
CA GLU A 611 92.27 21.04 43.66
C GLU A 611 93.00 22.38 43.81
N LYS A 612 92.34 23.50 43.46
CA LYS A 612 92.85 24.84 43.71
C LYS A 612 93.03 25.12 45.22
N GLU A 613 92.04 24.82 46.05
CA GLU A 613 92.12 24.98 47.50
C GLU A 613 93.25 24.11 48.10
N HIS A 614 93.41 22.88 47.61
CA HIS A 614 94.53 22.03 47.97
C HIS A 614 95.88 22.68 47.61
N LEU A 615 96.05 23.17 46.38
CA LEU A 615 97.25 23.89 45.95
C LEU A 615 97.48 25.19 46.73
N GLU A 616 96.43 25.93 47.10
CA GLU A 616 96.52 27.10 47.97
C GLU A 616 96.98 26.72 49.38
N THR A 617 96.53 25.59 49.94
CA THR A 617 97.05 25.08 51.24
C THR A 617 98.49 24.56 51.15
N GLU A 618 98.88 23.86 50.07
CA GLU A 618 100.26 23.46 49.86
C GLU A 618 101.19 24.67 49.72
N LEU A 619 100.79 25.67 48.94
CA LEU A 619 101.51 26.93 48.78
C LEU A 619 101.56 27.72 50.10
N ALA A 620 100.52 27.67 50.94
CA ALA A 620 100.54 28.25 52.28
C ALA A 620 101.49 27.50 53.24
N THR A 621 101.55 26.16 53.20
CA THR A 621 102.51 25.39 54.01
C THR A 621 103.95 25.57 53.53
N SER A 622 104.18 25.64 52.21
CA SER A 622 105.48 25.97 51.61
C SER A 622 105.94 27.38 52.00
N ASN A 623 105.04 28.37 51.99
CA ASN A 623 105.32 29.71 52.51
C ASN A 623 105.58 29.72 54.03
N LEU A 624 104.93 28.86 54.82
CA LEU A 624 105.21 28.72 56.25
C LEU A 624 106.57 28.05 56.51
N ILE A 625 106.96 27.06 55.70
CA ILE A 625 108.29 26.44 55.73
C ILE A 625 109.34 27.48 55.34
N HIS A 626 109.13 28.22 54.25
CA HIS A 626 110.02 29.30 53.82
C HIS A 626 110.19 30.38 54.89
N LYS A 627 109.11 30.79 55.59
CA LYS A 627 109.19 31.69 56.75
C LYS A 627 110.00 31.09 57.89
N LYS A 628 109.76 29.82 58.26
CA LYS A 628 110.55 29.14 59.31
C LYS A 628 112.03 29.00 58.94
N ASP A 629 112.34 28.77 57.67
CA ASP A 629 113.72 28.68 57.20
C ASP A 629 114.36 30.08 57.10
N GLN A 630 113.59 31.12 56.79
CA GLN A 630 114.02 32.52 56.91
C GLN A 630 114.26 32.93 58.37
N GLU A 631 113.41 32.48 59.31
CA GLU A 631 113.59 32.66 60.76
C GLU A 631 114.87 31.97 61.25
N LYS A 632 115.10 30.71 60.88
CA LYS A 632 116.38 30.01 61.15
C LYS A 632 117.59 30.73 60.53
N LEU A 633 117.44 31.31 59.34
CA LEU A 633 118.53 32.03 58.67
C LEU A 633 118.82 33.37 59.36
N LEU A 634 117.81 34.01 59.95
CA LEU A 634 117.96 35.18 60.83
C LEU A 634 118.55 34.81 62.20
N GLU A 635 118.17 33.68 62.78
CA GLU A 635 118.75 33.12 64.01
C GLU A 635 120.24 32.77 63.79
N MET A 636 120.56 32.07 62.71
CA MET A 636 121.94 31.79 62.30
C MET A 636 122.72 33.08 61.94
N GLN A 637 122.05 34.13 61.47
CA GLN A 637 122.66 35.46 61.31
C GLN A 637 122.89 36.16 62.67
N ALA A 638 122.04 35.92 63.68
CA ALA A 638 122.26 36.38 65.04
C ALA A 638 123.44 35.64 65.69
N ASP A 639 123.58 34.33 65.48
CA ASP A 639 124.75 33.57 65.92
C ASP A 639 126.03 34.00 65.20
N VAL A 640 125.98 34.30 63.91
CA VAL A 640 127.12 34.93 63.21
C VAL A 640 127.46 36.30 63.79
N LYS A 641 126.47 37.10 64.24
CA LYS A 641 126.72 38.36 64.96
C LYS A 641 127.36 38.10 66.33
N ASN A 642 126.87 37.14 67.11
CA ASN A 642 127.42 36.76 68.42
C ASN A 642 128.86 36.22 68.31
N LEU A 643 129.12 35.33 67.34
CA LEU A 643 130.48 34.86 67.02
C LEU A 643 131.37 36.02 66.53
N SER A 644 130.82 37.02 65.85
CA SER A 644 131.56 38.22 65.46
C SER A 644 131.89 39.16 66.63
N SER A 645 131.01 39.29 67.64
CA SER A 645 131.32 40.07 68.84
C SER A 645 132.35 39.36 69.72
N VAL A 646 132.23 38.05 69.91
CA VAL A 646 133.26 37.22 70.58
C VAL A 646 134.61 37.33 69.86
N ARG A 647 134.62 37.33 68.52
CA ARG A 647 135.84 37.58 67.73
C ARG A 647 136.41 38.98 67.95
N VAL A 648 135.58 40.02 68.10
CA VAL A 648 136.04 41.39 68.41
C VAL A 648 136.58 41.47 69.84
N GLU A 649 135.94 40.84 70.82
CA GLU A 649 136.41 40.78 72.21
C GLU A 649 137.77 40.06 72.34
N LEU A 650 137.95 38.94 71.62
CA LEU A 650 139.24 38.25 71.53
C LEU A 650 140.31 39.13 70.84
N THR A 651 139.92 39.86 69.79
CA THR A 651 140.81 40.80 69.08
C THR A 651 141.26 41.95 70.00
N ASN A 652 140.34 42.48 70.82
CA ASN A 652 140.63 43.53 71.79
C ASN A 652 141.57 43.04 72.90
N ARG A 653 141.35 41.84 73.45
CA ARG A 653 142.28 41.23 74.42
C ARG A 653 143.69 41.03 73.86
N ILE A 654 143.81 40.59 72.59
CA ILE A 654 145.11 40.49 71.91
C ILE A 654 145.76 41.88 71.77
N ALA A 655 144.99 42.92 71.46
CA ALA A 655 145.51 44.30 71.37
C ALA A 655 145.95 44.85 72.75
N GLU A 656 145.28 44.47 73.84
CA GLU A 656 145.65 44.81 75.21
C GLU A 656 146.95 44.10 75.63
N GLU A 657 147.08 42.79 75.37
CA GLU A 657 148.35 42.07 75.61
C GLU A 657 149.50 42.62 74.76
N GLU A 658 149.26 42.97 73.49
CA GLU A 658 150.26 43.66 72.65
C GLU A 658 150.69 44.99 73.27
N LYS A 659 149.78 45.74 73.90
CA LYS A 659 150.08 47.03 74.53
C LYS A 659 150.99 46.85 75.76
N VAL A 660 150.66 45.91 76.64
CA VAL A 660 151.50 45.53 77.79
C VAL A 660 152.87 45.00 77.33
N LYS A 661 152.89 44.17 76.28
CA LYS A 661 154.12 43.66 75.66
C LYS A 661 155.01 44.78 75.11
N LYS A 662 154.43 45.82 74.48
CA LYS A 662 155.15 47.01 73.97
C LYS A 662 155.73 47.86 75.11
N GLU A 663 155.03 47.99 76.23
CA GLU A 663 155.53 48.70 77.42
C GLU A 663 156.69 47.93 78.09
N LEU A 664 156.60 46.61 78.22
CA LEU A 664 157.70 45.76 78.70
C LEU A 664 158.93 45.75 77.77
N HIS A 665 158.73 45.86 76.45
CA HIS A 665 159.85 46.04 75.51
C HIS A 665 160.54 47.40 75.68
N LYS A 666 159.81 48.43 76.11
CA LYS A 666 160.36 49.77 76.33
C LYS A 666 161.29 49.79 77.56
N THR A 667 160.85 49.23 78.69
CA THR A 667 161.67 49.13 79.91
C THR A 667 162.89 48.22 79.73
N LEU A 668 162.76 47.10 79.00
CA LEU A 668 163.90 46.28 78.58
C LEU A 668 164.87 47.05 77.68
N SER A 669 164.38 47.83 76.72
CA SER A 669 165.23 48.63 75.83
C SER A 669 166.06 49.66 76.60
N ASP A 670 165.48 50.34 77.58
CA ASP A 670 166.16 51.38 78.35
C ASP A 670 167.22 50.80 79.31
N LEU A 671 166.94 49.67 79.96
CA LEU A 671 167.98 48.91 80.69
C LEU A 671 169.10 48.41 79.76
N GLN A 672 168.76 47.92 78.58
CA GLN A 672 169.74 47.42 77.61
C GLN A 672 170.62 48.54 77.02
N LYS A 673 170.11 49.78 76.90
CA LYS A 673 170.93 50.97 76.58
C LYS A 673 171.93 51.27 77.70
N GLN A 674 171.47 51.22 78.96
CA GLN A 674 172.30 51.50 80.13
C GLN A 674 173.42 50.46 80.32
N GLN A 675 173.16 49.19 79.96
CA GLN A 675 174.17 48.14 79.91
C GLN A 675 175.16 48.31 78.74
N LYS A 676 174.69 48.78 77.57
CA LYS A 676 175.55 49.03 76.40
C LYS A 676 176.52 50.19 76.62
N SER A 677 176.08 51.33 77.14
CA SER A 677 177.00 52.46 77.39
C SER A 677 178.12 52.09 78.37
N LYS A 678 177.82 51.29 79.40
CA LYS A 678 178.84 50.73 80.32
C LYS A 678 179.79 49.73 79.63
N HIS A 679 179.34 49.01 78.62
CA HIS A 679 180.19 48.13 77.80
C HIS A 679 181.07 48.93 76.82
N ASP A 680 180.55 50.02 76.26
CA ASP A 680 181.29 50.93 75.37
C ASP A 680 182.40 51.69 76.13
N GLU A 681 182.14 52.11 77.37
CA GLU A 681 183.16 52.62 78.31
C GLU A 681 184.28 51.59 78.55
N ILE A 682 183.93 50.34 78.85
CA ILE A 682 184.91 49.26 79.12
C ILE A 682 185.73 48.91 77.86
N THR A 683 185.11 48.93 76.67
CA THR A 683 185.82 48.63 75.41
C THR A 683 186.63 49.80 74.86
N SER A 684 186.37 51.05 75.28
CA SER A 684 187.29 52.17 75.00
C SER A 684 188.56 52.06 75.87
N ALA A 685 188.42 51.82 77.17
CA ALA A 685 189.54 51.62 78.09
C ALA A 685 190.44 50.43 77.67
N ASN A 686 189.84 49.31 77.23
CA ASN A 686 190.60 48.17 76.71
C ASN A 686 191.34 48.47 75.39
N ARG A 687 190.82 49.35 74.52
CA ARG A 687 191.58 49.79 73.33
C ARG A 687 192.78 50.64 73.71
N GLN A 688 192.65 51.52 74.70
CA GLN A 688 193.75 52.38 75.14
C GLN A 688 194.89 51.58 75.78
N LEU A 689 194.57 50.66 76.70
CA LEU A 689 195.52 49.70 77.28
C LEU A 689 196.16 48.76 76.23
N LYS A 690 195.51 48.53 75.08
CA LYS A 690 196.07 47.74 73.99
C LYS A 690 197.10 48.55 73.19
N MET A 691 196.84 49.83 72.91
CA MET A 691 197.83 50.68 72.24
C MET A 691 199.06 50.94 73.11
N GLU A 692 198.91 51.11 74.42
CA GLU A 692 200.05 51.21 75.36
C GLU A 692 200.94 49.95 75.33
N ARG A 693 200.33 48.76 75.28
CA ARG A 693 201.07 47.49 75.13
C ARG A 693 201.77 47.35 73.78
N GLU A 694 201.17 47.85 72.71
CA GLU A 694 201.74 47.83 71.36
C GLU A 694 202.92 48.81 71.25
N VAL A 695 202.83 50.00 71.88
CA VAL A 695 203.95 50.94 72.03
C VAL A 695 205.10 50.30 72.80
N HIS A 696 204.85 49.71 73.97
CA HIS A 696 205.90 49.04 74.74
C HIS A 696 206.49 47.80 74.03
N GLN A 697 205.74 47.12 73.16
CA GLN A 697 206.30 46.08 72.29
C GLN A 697 207.22 46.64 71.20
N GLN A 698 206.90 47.83 70.66
CA GLN A 698 207.76 48.52 69.70
C GLN A 698 209.04 49.04 70.36
N GLU A 699 208.95 49.71 71.52
CA GLU A 699 210.12 50.18 72.30
C GLU A 699 211.08 49.02 72.64
N LEU A 700 210.53 47.84 72.99
CA LEU A 700 211.32 46.62 73.23
C LEU A 700 211.90 46.00 71.95
N ALA A 701 211.38 46.31 70.75
CA ALA A 701 211.98 45.94 69.48
C ALA A 701 213.10 46.92 69.09
N ASP A 702 212.87 48.21 69.29
CA ASP A 702 213.82 49.27 68.98
C ASP A 702 215.09 49.15 69.85
N LEU A 703 214.94 48.96 71.17
CA LEU A 703 216.05 48.67 72.09
C LEU A 703 216.85 47.40 71.72
N ARG A 704 216.20 46.39 71.13
CA ARG A 704 216.90 45.20 70.60
C ARG A 704 217.68 45.52 69.33
N SER A 705 217.14 46.39 68.47
CA SER A 705 217.84 46.86 67.27
C SER A 705 219.07 47.71 67.64
N GLU A 706 218.98 48.54 68.68
CA GLU A 706 220.10 49.32 69.20
C GLU A 706 221.18 48.42 69.80
N LEU A 707 220.80 47.44 70.63
CA LEU A 707 221.74 46.45 71.18
C LEU A 707 222.50 45.71 70.07
N GLN A 708 221.82 45.36 68.97
CA GLN A 708 222.44 44.69 67.83
C GLN A 708 223.33 45.63 66.99
N ASN A 709 222.94 46.91 66.82
CA ASN A 709 223.77 47.94 66.19
C ASN A 709 225.03 48.27 67.01
N VAL A 710 224.93 48.32 68.35
CA VAL A 710 226.08 48.49 69.26
C VAL A 710 227.03 47.29 69.15
N LYS A 711 226.49 46.06 69.06
CA LYS A 711 227.31 44.86 68.84
C LYS A 711 228.11 44.94 67.52
N ILE A 712 227.44 45.29 66.41
CA ILE A 712 228.10 45.41 65.09
C ILE A 712 229.20 46.49 65.12
N LYS A 713 228.94 47.65 65.74
CA LYS A 713 229.95 48.70 65.92
C LYS A 713 231.12 48.25 66.82
N HIS A 714 230.86 47.43 67.83
CA HIS A 714 231.93 46.87 68.66
C HIS A 714 232.81 45.88 67.88
N GLU A 715 232.21 44.98 67.09
CA GLU A 715 232.94 44.06 66.21
C GLU A 715 233.76 44.80 65.14
N GLN A 716 233.26 45.91 64.60
CA GLN A 716 234.00 46.80 63.68
C GLN A 716 235.16 47.52 64.38
N ASN A 717 234.92 48.19 65.50
CA ASN A 717 235.97 48.92 66.23
C ASN A 717 237.09 47.98 66.74
N VAL A 718 236.77 46.73 67.11
CA VAL A 718 237.78 45.73 67.50
C VAL A 718 238.69 45.36 66.32
N GLN A 719 238.16 45.26 65.10
CA GLN A 719 238.98 45.04 63.90
C GLN A 719 239.83 46.27 63.55
N GLU A 720 239.33 47.48 63.78
CA GLU A 720 240.03 48.72 63.50
C GLU A 720 241.15 49.01 64.52
N LEU A 721 240.90 48.75 65.81
CA LEU A 721 241.92 48.74 66.87
C LEU A 721 243.04 47.72 66.59
N MET A 722 242.73 46.54 66.05
CA MET A 722 243.75 45.56 65.63
C MET A 722 244.61 46.02 64.45
N LYS A 723 244.14 46.95 63.61
CA LYS A 723 244.97 47.60 62.59
C LYS A 723 245.83 48.71 63.19
N LEU A 724 245.23 49.62 63.96
CA LEU A 724 245.92 50.80 64.49
C LEU A 724 247.00 50.43 65.51
N LEU A 725 246.75 49.48 66.42
CA LEU A 725 247.78 48.96 67.34
C LEU A 725 248.94 48.24 66.63
N LYS A 726 248.75 47.82 65.38
CA LYS A 726 249.82 47.25 64.57
C LYS A 726 250.67 48.37 63.97
N GLN A 727 250.02 49.39 63.41
CA GLN A 727 250.67 50.52 62.76
C GLN A 727 251.40 51.43 63.77
N GLU A 728 250.79 51.79 64.90
CA GLU A 728 251.48 52.58 65.95
C GLU A 728 252.65 51.82 66.59
N LYS A 729 252.62 50.48 66.60
CA LYS A 729 253.77 49.69 67.08
C LYS A 729 254.94 49.77 66.11
N ASP A 730 254.67 49.70 64.81
CA ASP A 730 255.68 49.85 63.75
C ASP A 730 256.23 51.30 63.72
N ASP A 731 255.36 52.30 63.93
CA ASP A 731 255.76 53.72 64.07
C ASP A 731 256.54 54.00 65.37
N ALA A 732 256.25 53.30 66.48
CA ALA A 732 257.06 53.38 67.71
C ALA A 732 258.47 52.79 67.52
N GLU A 733 258.64 51.74 66.69
CA GLU A 733 259.96 51.29 66.28
C GLU A 733 260.68 52.30 65.36
N ALA A 734 259.94 53.11 64.57
CA ALA A 734 260.50 54.20 63.79
C ALA A 734 260.97 55.37 64.67
N GLN A 735 260.14 55.80 65.64
CA GLN A 735 260.51 56.79 66.67
C GLN A 735 261.81 56.40 67.38
N LEU A 736 261.95 55.13 67.77
CA LEU A 736 263.13 54.61 68.47
C LEU A 736 264.44 54.64 67.65
N ARG A 737 264.37 54.69 66.31
CA ARG A 737 265.55 54.84 65.45
C ARG A 737 265.89 56.32 65.20
N MET A 738 264.88 57.15 64.94
CA MET A 738 265.04 58.61 64.78
C MET A 738 265.62 59.26 66.04
N ILE A 739 265.01 59.02 67.21
CA ILE A 739 265.46 59.58 68.50
C ILE A 739 266.89 59.11 68.84
N LYS A 740 267.34 57.96 68.32
CA LYS A 740 268.74 57.50 68.48
C LYS A 740 269.74 58.24 67.60
N MET A 741 269.33 58.79 66.46
CA MET A 741 270.20 59.52 65.54
C MET A 741 270.21 61.02 65.86
N GLU A 742 269.04 61.61 66.13
CA GLU A 742 268.92 63.04 66.49
C GLU A 742 269.58 63.37 67.84
N LEU A 743 269.54 62.44 68.82
CA LEU A 743 270.30 62.55 70.08
C LEU A 743 271.83 62.50 69.90
N VAL A 744 272.31 62.07 68.72
CA VAL A 744 273.74 62.12 68.34
C VAL A 744 274.04 63.38 67.52
N GLU A 745 273.16 63.78 66.60
CA GLU A 745 273.40 64.91 65.71
C GLU A 745 273.19 66.29 66.37
N GLU A 746 272.03 66.57 66.97
CA GLU A 746 271.78 67.88 67.61
C GLU A 746 272.57 68.06 68.94
N LYS A 747 273.17 66.98 69.45
CA LYS A 747 274.22 67.07 70.49
C LYS A 747 275.49 67.80 70.00
N ASN A 748 275.72 67.86 68.69
CA ASN A 748 276.75 68.72 68.09
C ASN A 748 276.28 70.16 67.85
N THR A 749 274.98 70.43 67.71
CA THR A 749 274.45 71.79 67.50
C THR A 749 274.28 72.58 68.80
N VAL A 750 274.05 71.91 69.94
CA VAL A 750 274.17 72.53 71.28
C VAL A 750 275.57 73.15 71.48
N LYS A 751 276.64 72.49 70.99
CA LYS A 751 278.01 73.06 70.99
C LYS A 751 278.16 74.27 70.06
N ALA A 752 277.28 74.45 69.07
CA ALA A 752 277.36 75.51 68.08
C ALA A 752 276.64 76.79 68.55
N GLN A 753 275.35 76.72 68.92
CA GLN A 753 274.57 77.92 69.24
C GLN A 753 274.83 78.53 70.63
N CYS A 754 275.60 77.87 71.52
CA CYS A 754 276.22 78.59 72.64
C CYS A 754 277.08 79.78 72.17
N ARG A 755 277.62 79.77 70.94
CA ARG A 755 278.34 80.90 70.32
C ARG A 755 277.41 81.95 69.68
N GLN A 756 276.09 81.80 69.78
CA GLN A 756 275.08 82.72 69.22
C GLN A 756 274.14 83.28 70.29
N LEU A 757 274.02 82.60 71.45
CA LEU A 757 273.45 83.13 72.70
C LEU A 757 274.04 84.51 73.09
N GLU A 758 275.29 84.77 72.70
CA GLU A 758 276.00 86.03 72.94
C GLU A 758 275.62 87.17 71.97
N LYS A 759 274.86 86.92 70.89
CA LYS A 759 274.69 87.87 69.76
C LYS A 759 273.32 88.52 69.56
N ILE A 760 272.25 88.05 70.23
CA ILE A 760 270.93 88.73 70.27
C ILE A 760 270.60 89.25 71.69
N LYS A 761 271.40 88.85 72.69
CA LYS A 761 271.44 89.54 73.98
C LYS A 761 271.74 91.04 73.84
N SER A 762 272.42 91.44 72.76
CA SER A 762 272.67 92.82 72.31
C SER A 762 271.59 93.41 71.38
N GLU A 763 270.40 92.81 71.33
CA GLU A 763 269.25 93.28 70.54
C GLU A 763 267.92 93.28 71.35
N CYS A 764 267.90 92.61 72.52
CA CYS A 764 267.02 92.97 73.64
C CYS A 764 267.00 94.49 73.93
N ASP A 765 268.13 95.14 73.64
CA ASP A 765 268.40 96.55 73.92
C ASP A 765 267.85 97.51 72.84
N LYS A 766 267.18 97.02 71.77
CA LYS A 766 266.81 97.83 70.58
C LYS A 766 265.33 98.02 70.25
N LEU A 767 264.43 97.17 70.77
CA LEU A 767 262.97 97.29 70.50
C LEU A 767 262.16 97.65 71.74
N THR A 768 262.77 97.47 72.91
CA THR A 768 262.50 98.24 74.13
C THR A 768 262.68 99.77 73.89
N GLU A 769 263.32 100.16 72.78
CA GLU A 769 263.43 101.57 72.31
C GLU A 769 262.29 102.03 71.37
N GLU A 770 261.60 101.14 70.64
CA GLU A 770 260.79 101.54 69.47
C GLU A 770 259.26 101.64 69.70
N LEU A 771 258.53 100.61 70.16
CA LEU A 771 257.04 100.72 70.18
C LEU A 771 256.48 101.51 71.37
N THR A 772 257.37 101.90 72.28
CA THR A 772 257.30 103.13 73.09
C THR A 772 256.87 104.37 72.29
N GLN A 773 257.09 104.44 70.97
CA GLN A 773 256.59 105.50 70.07
C GLN A 773 255.10 105.38 69.71
N ASN A 774 254.46 104.21 69.85
CA ASN A 774 253.08 103.98 69.38
C ASN A 774 252.04 103.98 70.50
N GLU A 775 252.47 103.84 71.76
CA GLU A 775 251.69 104.34 72.89
C GLU A 775 251.48 105.87 72.82
N GLU A 776 252.34 106.62 72.11
CA GLU A 776 252.21 108.08 71.95
C GLU A 776 251.15 108.52 70.92
N GLU A 777 250.94 107.74 69.84
CA GLU A 777 250.25 108.19 68.63
C GLU A 777 248.76 108.48 68.86
N ASN A 778 247.93 107.45 69.13
CA ASN A 778 246.47 107.64 69.11
C ASN A 778 245.86 108.21 70.41
N ILE A 779 246.72 108.59 71.37
CA ILE A 779 246.40 109.60 72.39
C ILE A 779 245.90 110.91 71.71
N LYS A 780 246.31 111.18 70.46
CA LYS A 780 245.91 112.36 69.67
C LYS A 780 244.41 112.39 69.31
N LEU A 781 243.69 111.26 69.13
CA LEU A 781 242.24 111.31 68.84
C LEU A 781 241.35 111.42 70.08
N ARG A 782 241.78 110.89 71.24
CA ARG A 782 241.08 111.11 72.54
C ARG A 782 240.94 112.59 72.91
N ARG A 783 241.73 113.49 72.29
CA ARG A 783 241.75 114.93 72.57
C ARG A 783 240.79 115.77 71.72
N LYS A 784 240.17 115.26 70.64
CA LYS A 784 239.63 116.13 69.58
C LYS A 784 238.14 116.48 69.61
N CYS A 785 237.23 115.59 70.06
CA CYS A 785 235.78 115.84 69.97
C CYS A 785 234.98 115.75 71.28
N ASP A 786 235.61 115.52 72.44
CA ASP A 786 235.05 116.01 73.71
C ASP A 786 234.86 117.55 73.70
N PHE A 787 235.53 118.26 72.78
CA PHE A 787 235.36 119.69 72.51
C PHE A 787 233.94 120.07 72.06
N VAL A 788 233.24 119.24 71.28
CA VAL A 788 231.87 119.55 70.77
C VAL A 788 230.80 119.26 71.84
N LYS A 789 231.15 118.52 72.88
CA LYS A 789 230.28 118.11 73.99
C LYS A 789 229.84 119.25 74.92
N GLN A 790 230.28 120.50 74.68
CA GLN A 790 230.18 121.61 75.64
C GLN A 790 229.73 122.98 75.09
N GLU A 791 229.54 123.19 73.78
CA GLU A 791 229.30 124.55 73.24
C GLU A 791 227.84 125.00 73.04
N LEU A 792 226.86 124.09 72.79
CA LEU A 792 225.51 124.49 72.34
C LEU A 792 224.33 123.98 73.21
N GLU A 793 224.45 124.15 74.53
CA GLU A 793 223.29 124.30 75.43
C GLU A 793 223.44 125.56 76.33
N LYS A 794 224.21 126.54 75.86
CA LYS A 794 224.28 127.92 76.38
C LYS A 794 223.93 128.99 75.33
N LYS A 795 223.28 128.54 74.26
CA LYS A 795 222.33 129.25 73.40
C LYS A 795 221.22 128.29 73.03
#